data_AF-G8YMM8-F1
#
_entry.id   AF-G8YMM8-F1
#
_cell.length_a   1.000
_cell.length_b   1.000
_cell.length_c   1.000
_cell.angle_alpha   90.00
_cell.angle_beta   90.00
_cell.angle_gamma   90.00
#
_symmetry.space_group_name_H-M   'P 1'
#
loop_
_entity.id
_entity.type
_entity.pdbx_description
1 polymer ?
#
loop_
_entity_poly.entity_id
_entity_poly.type
_entity_poly.pdbx_seq_one_letter_code
_entity_poly.pdbx_strand_id
1 'polypeptide(L)'
;MNLVDILSEEQLAVPEKDRVSNSSLRITQPENGIYYLPTTFSPIQRDLQEIVIQIFGDVLAEEVRLKRQKTSINNLLDNAESQETASTASSFSQVEKLNLFYEKLSLITRHPSLLVDHFMPKKLLLSEVNERLLCLSGKLKFFNRFIDALVESSDSDKPVDVLVVTQDVKELELVEGLIIGKLLHYNNLCADRLYEGKVASEKIRSEKQAVKSGKTKRRRVELSCTNMAKKIFPVTLHLATSQKLYNNFTISNSTKFSFIFSFYSAINPKNPNIEFLRSNNLPNGHNFTLSLDSESLKTPILVPLPLYSVEHMNVHVSQPSIESELELNSRSRNEALKNWKVDVLNALVTNRHRAFEINEKDFYLQLYGHKMVSFIDWLHKWDTSPFPLTESIKALSTNLVLSFNDSVILKSVKSGTVKYFDADFMNQSNENEEVLKSEADSENFENDLAVYDYKTYRLKLTHLVHKRLSDIERLTSKYRDEILPSIRLEETIKQVSIDKYEESISDSYKKLRKVNDDANINDKKLGKTESDLAVYQKKEEELNSKLVLLESKFEALSGGENKHEELDREIETQQEILSKLDEELSKVKESYDKILVDSEKTRLEYQSKSSEAAALSAKLAILNAETTALQQKINGPGISSLPALIQKDEIIYHEWILANLKKENEFMSALYGKRLEKPIKERSAVLENTTTGSLSRPSNRISRASTPL
;
A
#
# COMPACT_ATOMS: atom_id res chain seq x y z
N MET A 1 38.16 -2.79 11.86
CA MET A 1 37.00 -2.51 12.72
C MET A 1 35.76 -2.67 11.87
N ASN A 2 35.07 -3.79 12.06
CA ASN A 2 33.78 -4.04 11.42
C ASN A 2 32.70 -3.21 12.14
N LEU A 3 31.57 -2.92 11.49
CA LEU A 3 30.41 -2.26 12.11
C LEU A 3 29.91 -2.87 13.41
N VAL A 4 30.31 -4.10 13.70
CA VAL A 4 30.12 -4.70 15.01
C VAL A 4 30.78 -3.82 16.07
N ASP A 5 32.00 -3.31 15.92
CA ASP A 5 32.66 -2.56 17.01
C ASP A 5 32.05 -1.16 17.21
N ILE A 6 31.61 -0.49 16.14
CA ILE A 6 31.03 0.87 16.22
C ILE A 6 29.56 0.83 16.67
N LEU A 7 28.81 -0.24 16.37
CA LEU A 7 27.44 -0.43 16.87
C LEU A 7 27.37 -1.24 18.18
N SER A 8 28.45 -1.92 18.58
CA SER A 8 28.49 -2.75 19.81
C SER A 8 28.79 -1.96 21.07
N GLU A 9 29.54 -0.86 21.02
CA GLU A 9 29.83 -0.11 22.26
C GLU A 9 28.79 0.98 22.58
N GLU A 10 28.11 1.56 21.60
CA GLU A 10 27.23 2.72 21.85
C GLU A 10 25.73 2.41 21.89
N GLN A 11 25.28 1.24 21.41
CA GLN A 11 23.85 0.85 21.39
C GLN A 11 23.53 -0.46 22.11
N LEU A 12 24.46 -1.02 22.88
CA LEU A 12 24.29 -2.25 23.66
C LEU A 12 24.68 -2.02 25.12
N ALA A 13 23.93 -1.17 25.82
CA ALA A 13 23.72 -1.36 27.26
C ALA A 13 22.39 -2.09 27.46
N VAL A 14 22.40 -3.42 27.29
CA VAL A 14 21.31 -4.28 27.81
C VAL A 14 21.69 -4.66 29.23
N PRO A 15 20.82 -4.46 30.25
CA PRO A 15 21.12 -4.80 31.62
C PRO A 15 21.17 -6.33 31.76
N GLU A 16 22.27 -6.84 32.33
CA GLU A 16 22.30 -8.19 32.88
C GLU A 16 21.09 -8.38 33.80
N LYS A 17 20.34 -9.46 33.56
CA LYS A 17 19.31 -9.93 34.48
C LYS A 17 20.01 -10.34 35.76
N ASP A 18 20.04 -9.46 36.74
CA ASP A 18 19.96 -9.84 38.14
C ASP A 18 19.57 -8.67 39.05
N ARG A 19 18.58 -8.96 39.91
CA ARG A 19 18.16 -8.24 41.13
C ARG A 19 17.34 -6.95 40.96
N VAL A 20 16.08 -7.11 41.35
CA VAL A 20 15.12 -6.10 41.78
C VAL A 20 15.80 -4.91 42.49
N SER A 21 15.87 -3.77 41.81
CA SER A 21 15.82 -2.45 42.44
C SER A 21 15.47 -1.39 41.39
N ASN A 22 14.48 -0.54 41.72
CA ASN A 22 14.03 0.57 40.89
C ASN A 22 15.21 1.48 40.52
N SER A 23 15.66 1.41 39.26
CA SER A 23 16.57 2.39 38.68
C SER A 23 16.00 2.85 37.34
N SER A 24 15.99 4.17 37.18
CA SER A 24 15.52 4.91 36.01
C SER A 24 16.14 4.36 34.72
N LEU A 25 15.30 3.99 33.76
CA LEU A 25 15.71 3.65 32.40
C LEU A 25 16.51 4.83 31.81
N ARG A 26 17.84 4.73 31.78
CA ARG A 26 18.70 5.67 31.06
C ARG A 26 18.50 5.42 29.56
N ILE A 27 17.97 6.41 28.86
CA ILE A 27 17.77 6.36 27.42
C ILE A 27 19.08 6.79 26.77
N THR A 28 19.71 5.90 26.01
CA THR A 28 20.92 6.21 25.24
C THR A 28 20.52 6.76 23.87
N GLN A 29 20.80 8.04 23.62
CA GLN A 29 20.77 8.60 22.27
C GLN A 29 22.10 8.25 21.57
N PRO A 30 22.11 8.04 20.24
CA PRO A 30 23.38 7.95 19.52
C PRO A 30 24.17 9.25 19.71
N GLU A 31 25.50 9.19 19.83
CA GLU A 31 26.34 10.37 20.15
C GLU A 31 26.10 11.56 19.20
N ASN A 32 25.81 11.26 17.93
CA ASN A 32 25.51 12.26 16.90
C ASN A 32 24.03 12.70 16.87
N GLY A 33 23.14 11.96 17.54
CA GLY A 33 21.67 12.09 17.54
C GLY A 33 21.02 12.03 16.16
N ILE A 34 21.64 11.26 15.24
CA ILE A 34 21.13 10.95 13.90
C ILE A 34 20.47 9.57 13.94
N TYR A 35 19.25 9.49 13.42
CA TYR A 35 18.47 8.27 13.27
C TYR A 35 18.26 8.00 11.78
N TYR A 36 18.78 6.86 11.30
CA TYR A 36 18.60 6.42 9.93
C TYR A 36 17.28 5.69 9.77
N LEU A 37 16.52 6.04 8.73
CA LEU A 37 15.21 5.49 8.41
C LEU A 37 15.30 4.67 7.11
N PRO A 38 15.25 3.33 7.17
CA PRO A 38 15.32 2.49 5.98
C PRO A 38 14.23 2.81 4.95
N THR A 39 14.63 3.03 3.70
CA THR A 39 13.73 3.25 2.56
C THR A 39 14.14 2.38 1.38
N THR A 40 13.27 2.27 0.37
CA THR A 40 13.57 1.51 -0.86
C THR A 40 13.92 2.43 -2.02
N PHE A 41 14.55 1.89 -3.05
CA PHE A 41 14.59 2.53 -4.37
C PHE A 41 13.34 2.24 -5.17
N SER A 42 12.87 3.25 -5.91
CA SER A 42 11.88 3.08 -6.96
C SER A 42 12.47 2.22 -8.10
N PRO A 43 11.63 1.58 -8.93
CA PRO A 43 12.11 0.78 -10.06
C PRO A 43 13.05 1.59 -10.98
N ILE A 44 12.68 2.83 -11.30
CA ILE A 44 13.50 3.70 -12.13
C ILE A 44 14.84 4.08 -11.47
N GLN A 45 14.91 4.19 -10.14
CA GLN A 45 16.17 4.44 -9.44
C GLN A 45 17.10 3.23 -9.52
N ARG A 46 16.56 2.01 -9.39
CA ARG A 46 17.32 0.76 -9.56
C ARG A 46 17.91 0.68 -10.97
N ASP A 47 17.14 1.08 -11.98
CA ASP A 47 17.57 1.03 -13.39
C ASP A 47 18.63 2.06 -13.73
N LEU A 48 18.43 3.29 -13.27
CA LEU A 48 19.41 4.35 -13.48
C LEU A 48 20.71 4.03 -12.74
N GLN A 49 20.64 3.45 -11.54
CA GLN A 49 21.81 2.96 -10.82
C GLN A 49 22.54 1.92 -11.66
N GLU A 50 21.82 0.96 -12.23
CA GLU A 50 22.41 -0.08 -13.09
C GLU A 50 23.05 0.49 -14.36
N ILE A 51 22.35 1.37 -15.07
CA ILE A 51 22.86 2.02 -16.28
C ILE A 51 24.14 2.80 -15.98
N VAL A 52 24.18 3.54 -14.86
CA VAL A 52 25.37 4.30 -14.47
C VAL A 52 26.52 3.34 -14.11
N ILE A 53 26.27 2.25 -13.40
CA ILE A 53 27.31 1.24 -13.13
C ILE A 53 27.82 0.60 -14.43
N GLN A 54 26.96 0.34 -15.42
CA GLN A 54 27.37 -0.20 -16.73
C GLN A 54 28.23 0.81 -17.52
N ILE A 55 27.93 2.10 -17.46
CA ILE A 55 28.72 3.15 -18.14
C ILE A 55 30.11 3.30 -17.53
N PHE A 56 30.23 3.21 -16.20
CA PHE A 56 31.49 3.39 -15.47
C PHE A 56 32.17 2.06 -15.10
N GLY A 57 31.65 0.92 -15.57
CA GLY A 57 32.10 -0.41 -15.17
C GLY A 57 33.58 -0.65 -15.46
N ASP A 58 34.06 -0.21 -16.63
CA ASP A 58 35.48 -0.40 -17.00
C ASP A 58 36.41 0.47 -16.18
N VAL A 59 35.98 1.66 -15.79
CA VAL A 59 36.76 2.56 -14.92
C VAL A 59 37.01 1.88 -13.57
N LEU A 60 35.99 1.22 -13.02
CA LEU A 60 36.14 0.45 -11.77
C LEU A 60 36.99 -0.82 -11.99
N ALA A 61 36.80 -1.52 -13.11
CA ALA A 61 37.56 -2.72 -13.45
C ALA A 61 39.06 -2.43 -13.68
N GLU A 62 39.38 -1.29 -14.29
CA GLU A 62 40.74 -0.78 -14.46
C GLU A 62 41.37 -0.43 -13.11
N GLU A 63 40.65 0.25 -12.22
CA GLU A 63 41.18 0.57 -10.87
C GLU A 63 41.48 -0.70 -10.07
N VAL A 64 40.62 -1.73 -10.14
CA VAL A 64 40.87 -3.04 -9.52
C VAL A 64 42.09 -3.73 -10.14
N ARG A 65 42.26 -3.66 -11.47
CA ARG A 65 43.45 -4.20 -12.16
C ARG A 65 44.72 -3.45 -11.77
N LEU A 66 44.68 -2.11 -11.68
CA LEU A 66 45.81 -1.28 -11.27
C LEU A 66 46.20 -1.55 -9.81
N LYS A 67 45.23 -1.76 -8.90
CA LYS A 67 45.51 -2.19 -7.51
C LYS A 67 46.27 -3.53 -7.49
N ARG A 68 45.82 -4.53 -8.25
CA ARG A 68 46.53 -5.83 -8.38
C ARG A 68 47.94 -5.68 -8.95
N GLN A 69 48.12 -4.80 -9.93
CA GLN A 69 49.42 -4.54 -10.55
C GLN A 69 50.38 -3.84 -9.57
N LYS A 70 49.91 -2.88 -8.76
CA LYS A 70 50.71 -2.22 -7.72
C LYS A 70 51.15 -3.15 -6.59
N THR A 71 50.37 -4.18 -6.29
CA THR A 71 50.73 -5.23 -5.30
C THR A 71 51.65 -6.32 -5.87
N SER A 72 51.90 -6.32 -7.18
CA SER A 72 52.81 -7.27 -7.83
C SER A 72 54.25 -6.74 -7.78
N ILE A 73 55.16 -7.56 -7.26
CA ILE A 73 56.58 -7.23 -7.05
C ILE A 73 57.26 -6.75 -8.35
N ASN A 74 56.86 -7.27 -9.51
CA ASN A 74 57.48 -6.93 -10.80
C ASN A 74 57.15 -5.51 -11.30
N ASN A 75 56.01 -4.93 -10.91
CA ASN A 75 55.60 -3.59 -11.36
C ASN A 75 56.01 -2.45 -10.41
N LEU A 76 56.52 -2.78 -9.22
CA LEU A 76 57.08 -1.81 -8.28
C LEU A 76 58.47 -1.32 -8.72
N LEU A 77 59.17 -2.12 -9.54
CA LEU A 77 60.48 -1.79 -10.10
C LEU A 77 60.38 -0.90 -11.36
N ASP A 78 59.38 -1.12 -12.22
CA ASP A 78 59.20 -0.36 -13.48
C ASP A 78 58.56 1.03 -13.31
N ASN A 79 57.89 1.30 -12.17
CA ASN A 79 57.21 2.58 -11.92
C ASN A 79 58.14 3.72 -11.47
N ALA A 80 59.43 3.45 -11.22
CA ALA A 80 60.40 4.49 -10.84
C ALA A 80 60.82 5.37 -12.03
N GLU A 81 60.73 4.88 -13.27
CA GLU A 81 61.23 5.59 -14.46
C GLU A 81 60.14 6.26 -15.32
N SER A 82 58.85 6.01 -15.04
CA SER A 82 57.76 6.34 -15.98
C SER A 82 56.97 7.62 -15.65
N GLN A 83 57.33 8.40 -14.62
CA GLN A 83 56.49 9.54 -14.17
C GLN A 83 56.66 10.86 -14.95
N GLU A 84 57.58 10.99 -15.90
CA GLU A 84 57.84 12.28 -16.56
C GLU A 84 57.16 12.50 -17.92
N THR A 85 56.40 11.55 -18.48
CA THR A 85 55.83 11.71 -19.84
C THR A 85 54.33 11.42 -19.93
N ALA A 86 53.51 12.26 -19.29
CA ALA A 86 52.07 12.32 -19.60
C ALA A 86 51.53 13.76 -19.52
N SER A 87 52.12 14.66 -20.30
CA SER A 87 51.55 15.96 -20.61
C SER A 87 51.26 16.03 -22.10
N THR A 88 50.03 15.66 -22.51
CA THR A 88 49.31 16.15 -23.72
C THR A 88 48.11 15.24 -24.03
N ALA A 89 46.91 15.60 -23.55
CA ALA A 89 45.62 15.45 -24.23
C ALA A 89 44.48 15.68 -23.21
N SER A 90 43.41 16.33 -23.68
CA SER A 90 42.20 16.73 -22.94
C SER A 90 41.31 15.56 -22.51
N SER A 91 41.83 14.62 -21.73
CA SER A 91 41.09 13.47 -21.16
C SER A 91 40.96 13.61 -19.64
N PHE A 92 39.76 13.43 -19.09
CA PHE A 92 39.55 13.37 -17.63
C PHE A 92 40.51 12.36 -16.99
N SER A 93 41.11 12.75 -15.87
CA SER A 93 41.90 11.85 -15.04
C SER A 93 41.04 10.72 -14.49
N GLN A 94 41.61 9.52 -14.26
CA GLN A 94 40.90 8.38 -13.66
C GLN A 94 40.21 8.77 -12.34
N VAL A 95 40.82 9.68 -11.58
CA VAL A 95 40.26 10.20 -10.32
C VAL A 95 38.99 11.01 -10.55
N GLU A 96 38.95 11.82 -11.60
CA GLU A 96 37.78 12.63 -11.95
C GLU A 96 36.64 11.76 -12.45
N LYS A 97 36.94 10.69 -13.21
CA LYS A 97 35.94 9.69 -13.64
C LYS A 97 35.30 8.97 -12.45
N LEU A 98 36.10 8.56 -11.46
CA LEU A 98 35.61 7.93 -10.23
C LEU A 98 34.78 8.89 -9.36
N ASN A 99 35.20 10.16 -9.27
CA ASN A 99 34.42 11.20 -8.59
C ASN A 99 33.07 11.42 -9.28
N LEU A 100 33.07 11.52 -10.62
CA LEU A 100 31.86 11.66 -11.41
C LEU A 100 30.94 10.45 -11.20
N PHE A 101 31.47 9.23 -11.23
CA PHE A 101 30.70 8.00 -11.00
C PHE A 101 29.98 8.03 -9.64
N TYR A 102 30.73 8.33 -8.58
CA TYR A 102 30.18 8.47 -7.22
C TYR A 102 29.09 9.56 -7.16
N GLU A 103 29.36 10.74 -7.71
CA GLU A 103 28.40 11.86 -7.71
C GLU A 103 27.10 11.54 -8.45
N LYS A 104 27.17 10.85 -9.60
CA LYS A 104 25.97 10.47 -10.36
C LYS A 104 25.12 9.46 -9.62
N LEU A 105 25.74 8.50 -8.94
CA LEU A 105 25.02 7.58 -8.06
C LEU A 105 24.39 8.31 -6.87
N SER A 106 25.09 9.25 -6.23
CA SER A 106 24.54 10.10 -5.16
C SER A 106 23.43 11.06 -5.63
N LEU A 107 23.34 11.38 -6.92
CA LEU A 107 22.21 12.12 -7.49
C LEU A 107 20.99 11.21 -7.65
N ILE A 108 21.19 9.98 -8.11
CA ILE A 108 20.12 8.99 -8.26
C ILE A 108 19.50 8.64 -6.90
N THR A 109 20.32 8.53 -5.84
CA THR A 109 19.84 8.23 -4.49
C THR A 109 18.86 9.27 -3.96
N ARG A 110 19.08 10.54 -4.33
CA ARG A 110 18.22 11.68 -3.99
C ARG A 110 16.96 11.68 -4.85
N HIS A 111 17.12 11.92 -6.14
CA HIS A 111 15.99 11.92 -7.09
C HIS A 111 16.44 11.79 -8.56
N PRO A 112 15.80 10.92 -9.37
CA PRO A 112 16.14 10.76 -10.80
C PRO A 112 16.12 12.04 -11.65
N SER A 113 15.22 12.99 -11.36
CA SER A 113 15.15 14.25 -12.12
C SER A 113 16.35 15.18 -11.91
N LEU A 114 17.15 14.96 -10.86
CA LEU A 114 18.41 15.70 -10.67
C LEU A 114 19.51 15.20 -11.61
N LEU A 115 19.38 13.97 -12.12
CA LEU A 115 20.27 13.41 -13.13
C LEU A 115 19.80 13.73 -14.55
N VAL A 116 18.50 13.56 -14.82
CA VAL A 116 17.90 13.72 -16.15
C VAL A 116 16.80 14.77 -16.10
N ASP A 117 17.07 15.94 -16.70
CA ASP A 117 16.14 17.08 -16.71
C ASP A 117 14.77 16.74 -17.34
N HIS A 118 14.69 15.77 -18.26
CA HIS A 118 13.43 15.34 -18.88
C HIS A 118 12.44 14.71 -17.88
N PHE A 119 12.93 14.19 -16.75
CA PHE A 119 12.06 13.70 -15.68
C PHE A 119 11.51 14.83 -14.80
N MET A 120 12.03 16.05 -14.93
CA MET A 120 11.56 17.20 -14.17
C MET A 120 10.19 17.66 -14.69
N PRO A 121 9.14 17.67 -13.84
CA PRO A 121 7.83 18.15 -14.25
C PRO A 121 7.84 19.66 -14.49
N LYS A 122 7.27 20.13 -15.60
CA LYS A 122 7.17 21.56 -15.92
C LYS A 122 6.13 22.33 -15.08
N LYS A 123 5.18 21.62 -14.45
CA LYS A 123 4.06 22.20 -13.69
C LYS A 123 3.93 21.54 -12.32
N LEU A 124 4.84 21.85 -11.40
CA LEU A 124 4.91 21.25 -10.05
C LEU A 124 3.69 21.49 -9.16
N LEU A 125 2.76 22.36 -9.55
CA LEU A 125 1.56 22.70 -8.76
C LEU A 125 0.35 21.79 -9.04
N LEU A 126 0.42 20.90 -10.04
CA LEU A 126 -0.69 20.02 -10.42
C LEU A 126 -0.65 18.73 -9.58
N SER A 127 -1.81 18.24 -9.14
CA SER A 127 -1.91 17.00 -8.35
C SER A 127 -1.41 15.76 -9.10
N GLU A 128 -1.62 15.67 -10.42
CA GLU A 128 -1.10 14.60 -11.27
C GLU A 128 0.43 14.48 -11.20
N VAL A 129 1.11 15.60 -10.97
CA VAL A 129 2.57 15.65 -10.89
C VAL A 129 3.08 15.03 -9.59
N ASN A 130 2.29 15.04 -8.52
CA ASN A 130 2.68 14.44 -7.25
C ASN A 130 2.78 12.92 -7.35
N GLU A 131 1.81 12.25 -7.99
CA GLU A 131 1.89 10.80 -8.22
C GLU A 131 3.12 10.43 -9.05
N ARG A 132 3.40 11.19 -10.10
CA ARG A 132 4.58 10.99 -10.93
C ARG A 132 5.88 11.16 -10.14
N LEU A 133 5.98 12.19 -9.29
CA LEU A 133 7.15 12.41 -8.43
C LEU A 133 7.34 11.26 -7.42
N LEU A 134 6.25 10.74 -6.87
CA LEU A 134 6.27 9.60 -5.94
C LEU A 134 6.72 8.31 -6.60
N CYS A 135 6.38 8.08 -7.88
CA CYS A 135 6.88 6.95 -8.65
C CYS A 135 8.38 7.06 -8.98
N LEU A 136 8.94 8.27 -9.00
CA LEU A 136 10.33 8.50 -9.37
C LEU A 136 11.30 8.28 -8.19
N SER A 137 10.95 8.66 -6.96
CA SER A 137 11.86 8.54 -5.81
C SER A 137 11.24 7.85 -4.61
N GLY A 138 11.90 6.78 -4.14
CA GLY A 138 11.51 6.08 -2.92
C GLY A 138 11.65 6.92 -1.65
N LYS A 139 12.61 7.87 -1.61
CA LYS A 139 12.73 8.84 -0.49
C LYS A 139 11.53 9.78 -0.43
N LEU A 140 11.10 10.33 -1.57
CA LEU A 140 9.90 11.18 -1.63
C LEU A 140 8.64 10.38 -1.30
N LYS A 141 8.55 9.13 -1.76
CA LYS A 141 7.46 8.21 -1.41
C LYS A 141 7.37 7.96 0.10
N PHE A 142 8.51 7.71 0.75
CA PHE A 142 8.58 7.57 2.20
C PHE A 142 8.20 8.87 2.91
N PHE A 143 8.78 10.00 2.50
CA PHE A 143 8.47 11.31 3.08
C PHE A 143 6.98 11.64 2.95
N ASN A 144 6.36 11.34 1.82
CA ASN A 144 4.93 11.55 1.62
C ASN A 144 4.09 10.78 2.65
N ARG A 145 4.36 9.47 2.81
CA ARG A 145 3.68 8.61 3.80
C ARG A 145 3.92 9.10 5.22
N PHE A 146 5.14 9.52 5.52
CA PHE A 146 5.52 10.05 6.82
C PHE A 146 4.75 11.33 7.15
N ILE A 147 4.67 12.28 6.22
CA ILE A 147 3.92 13.53 6.41
C ILE A 147 2.42 13.26 6.50
N ASP A 148 1.86 12.36 5.68
CA ASP A 148 0.43 12.01 5.76
C ASP A 148 0.10 11.42 7.13
N ALA A 149 0.92 10.50 7.62
CA ALA A 149 0.74 9.89 8.92
C ALA A 149 0.92 10.91 10.06
N LEU A 150 1.88 11.85 9.95
CA LEU A 150 2.07 12.93 10.93
C LEU A 150 0.88 13.89 10.97
N VAL A 151 0.29 14.22 9.82
CA VAL A 151 -0.90 15.09 9.75
C VAL A 151 -2.14 14.37 10.32
N GLU A 152 -2.27 13.06 10.11
CA GLU A 152 -3.35 12.25 10.68
C GLU A 152 -3.23 12.09 12.20
N SER A 153 -2.01 12.03 12.76
CA SER A 153 -1.77 11.81 14.18
C SER A 153 -1.72 13.08 15.03
N SER A 154 -1.47 14.24 14.41
CA SER A 154 -1.24 15.49 15.12
C SER A 154 -2.56 16.21 15.37
N ASP A 155 -2.91 16.39 16.65
CA ASP A 155 -4.02 17.22 17.07
C ASP A 155 -3.67 18.71 16.94
N SER A 156 -4.67 19.56 16.66
CA SER A 156 -4.51 21.02 16.54
C SER A 156 -3.96 21.71 17.81
N ASP A 157 -3.98 21.01 18.95
CA ASP A 157 -3.55 21.52 20.24
C ASP A 157 -2.02 21.41 20.46
N LYS A 158 -1.32 20.57 19.69
CA LYS A 158 0.15 20.43 19.73
C LYS A 158 0.73 20.54 18.32
N PRO A 159 0.93 21.76 17.80
CA PRO A 159 1.51 21.94 16.48
C PRO A 159 2.95 21.40 16.44
N VAL A 160 3.24 20.57 15.43
CA VAL A 160 4.57 19.99 15.22
C VAL A 160 5.31 20.83 14.18
N ASP A 161 6.40 21.47 14.62
CA ASP A 161 7.28 22.25 13.74
C ASP A 161 8.47 21.40 13.31
N VAL A 162 8.63 21.18 12.00
CA VAL A 162 9.65 20.30 11.41
C VAL A 162 10.59 21.08 10.52
N LEU A 163 11.89 20.91 10.70
CA LEU A 163 12.90 21.45 9.79
C LEU A 163 13.27 20.40 8.73
N VAL A 164 12.98 20.68 7.47
CA VAL A 164 13.33 19.82 6.33
C VAL A 164 14.57 20.36 5.64
N VAL A 165 15.60 19.51 5.51
CA VAL A 165 16.91 19.86 4.97
C VAL A 165 17.18 19.10 3.67
N THR A 166 17.55 19.82 2.63
CA THR A 166 17.96 19.28 1.32
C THR A 166 19.37 19.76 0.96
N GLN A 167 20.00 19.13 -0.04
CA GLN A 167 21.30 19.61 -0.53
C GLN A 167 21.14 20.71 -1.59
N ASP A 168 20.24 20.48 -2.56
CA ASP A 168 20.08 21.33 -3.74
C ASP A 168 18.76 22.10 -3.71
N VAL A 169 18.76 23.30 -4.30
CA VAL A 169 17.54 24.11 -4.45
C VAL A 169 16.49 23.39 -5.33
N LYS A 170 16.94 22.69 -6.39
CA LYS A 170 16.04 21.88 -7.24
C LYS A 170 15.38 20.75 -6.46
N GLU A 171 16.10 20.12 -5.54
CA GLU A 171 15.55 19.08 -4.65
C GLU A 171 14.52 19.69 -3.70
N LEU A 172 14.79 20.89 -3.19
CA LEU A 172 13.84 21.65 -2.36
C LEU A 172 12.54 21.99 -3.10
N GLU A 173 12.62 22.39 -4.37
CA GLU A 173 11.43 22.66 -5.21
C GLU A 173 10.59 21.40 -5.45
N LEU A 174 11.21 20.24 -5.57
CA LEU A 174 10.50 18.95 -5.69
C LEU A 174 9.76 18.60 -4.39
N VAL A 175 10.42 18.80 -3.25
CA VAL A 175 9.79 18.61 -1.94
C VAL A 175 8.65 19.61 -1.73
N GLU A 176 8.84 20.87 -2.14
CA GLU A 176 7.81 21.90 -2.07
C GLU A 176 6.60 21.55 -2.96
N GLY A 177 6.83 21.10 -4.20
CA GLY A 177 5.76 20.63 -5.08
C GLY A 177 4.93 19.50 -4.46
N LEU A 178 5.60 18.55 -3.79
CA LEU A 178 4.95 17.41 -3.16
C LEU A 178 4.06 17.78 -1.95
N ILE A 179 4.47 18.76 -1.15
CA ILE A 179 3.71 19.17 0.05
C ILE A 179 2.56 20.13 -0.27
N ILE A 180 2.59 20.78 -1.45
CA ILE A 180 1.51 21.65 -1.90
C ILE A 180 0.24 20.81 -2.10
N GLY A 181 -0.85 21.26 -1.48
CA GLY A 181 -2.15 20.58 -1.48
C GLY A 181 -2.43 19.77 -0.20
N LYS A 182 -1.45 19.57 0.68
CA LYS A 182 -1.64 18.92 1.99
C LYS A 182 -2.16 19.89 3.05
N LEU A 183 -2.78 19.36 4.10
CA LEU A 183 -3.30 20.10 5.26
C LEU A 183 -2.17 20.51 6.24
N LEU A 184 -1.16 21.22 5.74
CA LEU A 184 -0.01 21.68 6.52
C LEU A 184 0.37 23.12 6.17
N HIS A 185 1.08 23.79 7.08
CA HIS A 185 1.73 25.06 6.78
C HIS A 185 3.17 24.82 6.35
N TYR A 186 3.71 25.59 5.40
CA TYR A 186 5.12 25.52 5.07
C TYR A 186 5.75 26.90 4.87
N ASN A 187 7.03 27.00 5.22
CA ASN A 187 7.86 28.18 5.09
C ASN A 187 9.14 27.81 4.34
N ASN A 188 9.28 28.27 3.10
CA ASN A 188 10.54 28.16 2.36
C ASN A 188 11.51 29.23 2.89
N LEU A 189 12.62 28.78 3.49
CA LEU A 189 13.64 29.68 4.02
C LEU A 189 14.67 30.05 2.96
N CYS A 190 14.81 29.30 1.86
CA CYS A 190 15.88 29.49 0.88
C CYS A 190 15.47 30.30 -0.34
N ALA A 191 14.30 30.01 -0.89
CA ALA A 191 13.78 30.59 -2.13
C ALA A 191 12.40 31.22 -1.90
N ASP A 192 11.94 32.01 -2.87
CA ASP A 192 10.54 32.44 -2.92
C ASP A 192 9.62 31.22 -3.05
N ARG A 193 8.45 31.30 -2.41
CA ARG A 193 7.48 30.20 -2.40
C ARG A 193 6.99 29.91 -3.82
N LEU A 194 6.93 28.64 -4.20
CA LEU A 194 6.30 28.17 -5.42
C LEU A 194 4.80 28.48 -5.45
N TYR A 195 4.15 28.54 -4.28
CA TYR A 195 2.75 28.90 -4.15
C TYR A 195 2.52 29.93 -3.04
N GLU A 196 1.99 31.10 -3.42
CA GLU A 196 1.55 32.13 -2.49
C GLU A 196 0.01 32.14 -2.43
N GLY A 197 -0.56 31.46 -1.42
CA GLY A 197 -1.99 31.49 -1.20
C GLY A 197 -2.48 32.90 -0.86
N LYS A 198 -3.67 33.29 -1.34
CA LYS A 198 -4.26 34.64 -1.17
C LYS A 198 -4.26 35.17 0.28
N VAL A 199 -4.22 34.28 1.28
CA VAL A 199 -4.18 34.62 2.71
C VAL A 199 -2.82 35.17 3.17
N ALA A 200 -1.71 34.77 2.53
CA ALA A 200 -0.38 35.27 2.87
C ALA A 200 -0.09 36.65 2.25
N SER A 201 -0.62 36.90 1.05
CA SER A 201 -0.43 38.16 0.31
C SER A 201 -1.06 39.38 1.00
N GLU A 202 -2.09 39.20 1.84
CA GLU A 202 -2.70 40.31 2.61
C GLU A 202 -1.83 40.75 3.80
N LYS A 203 -1.18 39.81 4.50
CA LYS A 203 -0.21 40.14 5.57
C LYS A 203 1.01 40.88 5.03
N ILE A 204 1.57 40.42 3.91
CA ILE A 204 2.80 41.00 3.33
C ILE A 204 2.53 42.40 2.74
N ARG A 205 1.33 42.65 2.18
CA ARG A 205 0.94 44.00 1.75
C ARG A 205 0.77 44.97 2.91
N SER A 206 0.23 44.51 4.04
CA SER A 206 0.04 45.34 5.24
C SER A 206 1.37 45.74 5.90
N GLU A 207 2.35 44.82 5.95
CA GLU A 207 3.70 45.11 6.48
C GLU A 207 4.54 46.00 5.55
N LYS A 208 4.49 45.78 4.23
CA LYS A 208 5.21 46.64 3.27
C LYS A 208 4.63 48.07 3.18
N GLN A 209 3.35 48.26 3.49
CA GLN A 209 2.76 49.60 3.60
C GLN A 209 3.10 50.29 4.93
N ALA A 210 3.26 49.54 6.03
CA ALA A 210 3.66 50.10 7.32
C ALA A 210 5.11 50.65 7.31
N VAL A 211 6.01 50.03 6.56
CA VAL A 211 7.43 50.47 6.47
C VAL A 211 7.61 51.71 5.58
N LYS A 212 6.69 52.01 4.65
CA LYS A 212 6.79 53.16 3.74
C LYS A 212 6.09 54.43 4.23
N SER A 213 5.24 54.37 5.25
CA SER A 213 4.65 55.57 5.85
C SER A 213 5.12 55.76 7.28
N GLY A 214 6.24 56.46 7.45
CA GLY A 214 6.68 57.00 8.75
C GLY A 214 5.74 58.09 9.26
N LYS A 215 4.50 57.74 9.61
CA LYS A 215 3.56 58.62 10.31
C LYS A 215 2.80 57.83 11.37
N THR A 216 3.27 58.00 12.61
CA THR A 216 2.55 57.75 13.84
C THR A 216 1.22 58.52 13.85
N LYS A 217 0.10 57.85 13.55
CA LYS A 217 -1.22 58.28 14.03
C LYS A 217 -2.06 57.09 14.44
N ARG A 218 -2.27 57.00 15.75
CA ARG A 218 -3.36 56.25 16.39
C ARG A 218 -4.69 56.62 15.72
N ARG A 219 -5.23 55.72 14.91
CA ARG A 219 -6.67 55.69 14.60
C ARG A 219 -7.13 54.26 14.70
N ARG A 220 -7.91 54.02 15.76
CA ARG A 220 -8.73 52.85 16.00
C ARG A 220 -9.71 52.75 14.84
N VAL A 221 -9.42 51.87 13.89
CA VAL A 221 -10.38 51.43 12.88
C VAL A 221 -10.78 50.02 13.31
N GLU A 222 -11.83 49.98 14.13
CA GLU A 222 -12.60 48.77 14.36
C GLU A 222 -13.37 48.49 13.06
N LEU A 223 -12.80 47.64 12.20
CA LEU A 223 -13.50 46.98 11.12
C LEU A 223 -13.49 45.48 11.41
N SER A 224 -14.55 45.03 12.07
CA SER A 224 -15.29 43.79 11.80
C SER A 224 -14.55 42.73 10.95
N CYS A 225 -13.63 42.00 11.59
CA CYS A 225 -13.27 40.63 11.20
C CYS A 225 -13.84 39.67 12.25
N THR A 226 -15.16 39.61 12.34
CA THR A 226 -15.85 38.55 13.06
C THR A 226 -15.80 37.26 12.22
N ASN A 227 -15.23 36.21 12.80
CA ASN A 227 -15.36 34.81 12.38
C ASN A 227 -14.69 34.35 11.07
N MET A 228 -13.39 34.63 10.92
CA MET A 228 -12.52 33.69 10.20
C MET A 228 -11.60 33.03 11.23
N ALA A 229 -11.97 31.81 11.65
CA ALA A 229 -11.12 30.99 12.50
C ALA A 229 -9.71 30.96 11.90
N LYS A 230 -8.70 31.40 12.66
CA LYS A 230 -7.30 31.13 12.31
C LYS A 230 -7.21 29.63 12.10
N LYS A 231 -7.07 29.15 10.85
CA LYS A 231 -6.74 27.75 10.59
C LYS A 231 -5.39 27.50 11.25
N ILE A 232 -5.40 26.91 12.44
CA ILE A 232 -4.22 26.36 13.08
C ILE A 232 -3.94 25.08 12.32
N PHE A 233 -2.83 25.06 11.58
CA PHE A 233 -2.38 23.85 10.93
C PHE A 233 -1.68 22.98 11.98
N PRO A 234 -1.95 21.67 12.03
CA PRO A 234 -1.36 20.78 13.03
C PRO A 234 0.15 20.54 12.78
N VAL A 235 0.63 20.76 11.55
CA VAL A 235 2.04 20.57 11.18
C VAL A 235 2.55 21.80 10.41
N THR A 236 3.72 22.30 10.79
CA THR A 236 4.45 23.35 10.07
C THR A 236 5.80 22.83 9.57
N LEU A 237 6.06 22.94 8.27
CA LEU A 237 7.32 22.55 7.65
C LEU A 237 8.19 23.77 7.31
N HIS A 238 9.43 23.79 7.79
CA HIS A 238 10.42 24.79 7.43
C HIS A 238 11.42 24.17 6.46
N LEU A 239 11.48 24.68 5.23
CA LEU A 239 12.30 24.12 4.16
C LEU A 239 13.63 24.88 4.06
N ALA A 240 14.76 24.19 4.18
CA ALA A 240 16.10 24.77 4.07
C ALA A 240 17.06 23.90 3.24
N THR A 241 18.09 24.53 2.68
CA THR A 241 19.24 23.84 2.09
C THR A 241 20.38 23.75 3.10
N SER A 242 21.18 22.70 3.02
CA SER A 242 22.35 22.49 3.90
C SER A 242 23.32 23.68 3.85
N GLN A 243 23.56 24.24 2.66
CA GLN A 243 24.40 25.43 2.49
C GLN A 243 23.86 26.65 3.26
N LYS A 244 22.54 26.87 3.24
CA LYS A 244 21.92 27.98 3.98
C LYS A 244 21.99 27.76 5.49
N LEU A 245 21.78 26.53 5.95
CA LEU A 245 21.93 26.16 7.36
C LEU A 245 23.36 26.41 7.86
N TYR A 246 24.38 26.06 7.06
CA TYR A 246 25.77 26.21 7.46
C TYR A 246 26.26 27.65 7.46
N ASN A 247 25.79 28.48 6.52
CA ASN A 247 26.36 29.82 6.32
C ASN A 247 25.51 30.96 6.88
N ASN A 248 24.17 30.90 6.74
CA ASN A 248 23.29 32.07 6.92
C ASN A 248 21.95 31.70 7.55
N PHE A 249 21.97 30.97 8.67
CA PHE A 249 20.74 30.62 9.35
C PHE A 249 20.29 31.71 10.32
N THR A 250 19.20 32.39 10.00
CA THR A 250 18.53 33.35 10.90
C THR A 250 17.08 32.92 11.08
N ILE A 251 16.74 32.51 12.30
CA ILE A 251 15.38 32.22 12.71
C ILE A 251 14.89 33.32 13.64
N SER A 252 13.62 33.70 13.50
CA SER A 252 12.93 34.46 14.54
C SER A 252 12.89 33.61 15.81
N ASN A 253 13.48 34.09 16.92
CA ASN A 253 13.70 33.42 18.22
C ASN A 253 12.51 32.64 18.85
N SER A 254 11.34 32.59 18.22
CA SER A 254 10.12 31.94 18.71
C SER A 254 9.84 30.53 18.16
N THR A 255 10.50 30.07 17.08
CA THR A 255 10.19 28.75 16.48
C THR A 255 11.11 27.67 17.05
N LYS A 256 10.54 26.67 17.73
CA LYS A 256 11.24 25.49 18.26
C LYS A 256 10.92 24.30 17.37
N PHE A 257 11.90 23.46 17.04
CA PHE A 257 11.68 22.31 16.16
C PHE A 257 11.49 21.04 16.97
N SER A 258 10.47 20.26 16.65
CA SER A 258 10.26 18.94 17.26
C SER A 258 11.31 17.93 16.78
N PHE A 259 11.68 17.99 15.49
CA PHE A 259 12.73 17.17 14.89
C PHE A 259 13.22 17.78 13.56
N ILE A 260 14.36 17.30 13.08
CA ILE A 260 14.96 17.69 11.79
C ILE A 260 14.86 16.50 10.84
N PHE A 261 14.30 16.69 9.64
CA PHE A 261 14.25 15.68 8.58
C PHE A 261 15.24 16.06 7.47
N SER A 262 16.31 15.29 7.26
CA SER A 262 17.34 15.59 6.26
C SER A 262 17.34 14.58 5.13
N PHE A 263 17.05 15.01 3.90
CA PHE A 263 17.22 14.20 2.70
C PHE A 263 18.70 13.94 2.35
N TYR A 264 19.59 14.79 2.88
CA TYR A 264 21.03 14.70 2.70
C TYR A 264 21.66 13.85 3.82
N SER A 265 22.26 12.72 3.45
CA SER A 265 22.85 11.77 4.40
C SER A 265 24.15 12.25 5.04
N ALA A 266 24.90 13.15 4.41
CA ALA A 266 26.19 13.64 4.91
C ALA A 266 26.04 14.97 5.68
N ILE A 267 24.89 15.17 6.35
CA ILE A 267 24.65 16.33 7.20
C ILE A 267 25.59 16.29 8.41
N ASN A 268 26.40 17.34 8.61
CA ASN A 268 27.32 17.42 9.75
C ASN A 268 26.57 17.89 11.03
N PRO A 269 26.37 17.02 12.03
CA PRO A 269 25.68 17.38 13.27
C PRO A 269 26.49 18.29 14.20
N LYS A 270 27.82 18.35 14.01
CA LYS A 270 28.76 19.18 14.81
C LYS A 270 28.86 20.62 14.31
N ASN A 271 28.15 20.97 13.23
CA ASN A 271 28.15 22.35 12.77
C ASN A 271 27.47 23.26 13.83
N PRO A 272 28.07 24.40 14.21
CA PRO A 272 27.58 25.25 15.30
C PRO A 272 26.14 25.72 15.12
N ASN A 273 25.70 25.97 13.87
CA ASN A 273 24.32 26.36 13.61
C ASN A 273 23.34 25.20 13.86
N ILE A 274 23.69 23.98 13.47
CA ILE A 274 22.86 22.79 13.71
C ILE A 274 22.86 22.44 15.19
N GLU A 275 24.01 22.52 15.85
CA GLU A 275 24.11 22.31 17.30
C GLU A 275 23.27 23.31 18.08
N PHE A 276 23.29 24.59 17.71
CA PHE A 276 22.42 25.62 18.29
C PHE A 276 20.93 25.31 18.11
N LEU A 277 20.52 24.81 16.95
CA LEU A 277 19.13 24.43 16.71
C LEU A 277 18.68 23.23 17.53
N ARG A 278 19.62 22.34 17.85
CA ARG A 278 19.37 21.11 18.61
C ARG A 278 19.42 21.32 20.12
N SER A 279 20.15 22.33 20.60
CA SER A 279 20.26 22.67 22.02
C SER A 279 19.15 23.58 22.53
N ASN A 280 18.48 24.34 21.64
CA ASN A 280 17.41 25.27 22.00
C ASN A 280 16.03 24.62 22.27
N ASN A 281 15.87 23.32 22.04
CA ASN A 281 14.59 22.64 22.22
C ASN A 281 14.55 21.92 23.58
N LEU A 282 13.59 22.29 24.42
CA LEU A 282 13.27 21.54 25.65
C LEU A 282 12.69 20.17 25.26
N PRO A 283 13.00 19.09 25.99
CA PRO A 283 12.33 17.80 25.82
C PRO A 283 10.80 17.96 25.97
N ASN A 284 10.04 17.10 25.29
CA ASN A 284 8.58 17.22 25.18
C ASN A 284 7.84 17.04 26.53
N GLY A 285 8.55 16.64 27.60
CA GLY A 285 8.05 16.55 28.97
C GLY A 285 8.31 17.79 29.83
N HIS A 286 7.27 18.32 30.47
CA HIS A 286 7.33 19.43 31.43
C HIS A 286 8.03 19.11 32.79
N ASN A 287 8.58 17.90 32.99
CA ASN A 287 8.99 17.40 34.29
C ASN A 287 10.43 16.87 34.35
N PHE A 288 11.41 17.60 33.77
CA PHE A 288 12.82 17.28 34.02
C PHE A 288 13.55 18.50 34.57
N THR A 289 13.70 18.53 35.90
CA THR A 289 14.70 19.36 36.58
C THR A 289 16.08 18.81 36.23
N LEU A 290 16.84 19.57 35.44
CA LEU A 290 18.23 19.28 35.08
C LEU A 290 19.07 19.01 36.33
N SER A 291 19.47 17.76 36.55
CA SER A 291 20.69 17.45 37.29
C SER A 291 21.89 17.80 36.41
N LEU A 292 22.91 18.45 36.97
CA LEU A 292 24.09 18.97 36.26
C LEU A 292 24.92 17.92 35.48
N ASP A 293 24.62 16.62 35.63
CA ASP A 293 25.46 15.51 35.14
C ASP A 293 24.82 14.67 34.03
N SER A 294 23.66 15.08 33.48
CA SER A 294 23.01 14.39 32.34
C SER A 294 23.26 15.15 31.03
N GLU A 295 23.94 14.52 30.07
CA GLU A 295 24.13 15.02 28.71
C GLU A 295 22.81 15.58 28.16
N SER A 296 22.80 16.85 27.74
CA SER A 296 21.61 17.52 27.24
C SER A 296 21.06 16.78 26.02
N LEU A 297 19.87 16.18 26.13
CA LEU A 297 19.20 15.48 25.04
C LEU A 297 19.08 16.42 23.82
N LYS A 298 19.66 16.03 22.68
CA LYS A 298 19.71 16.85 21.47
C LYS A 298 18.53 16.49 20.56
N THR A 299 17.88 17.47 19.93
CA THR A 299 16.79 17.21 18.97
C THR A 299 17.19 16.18 17.90
N PRO A 300 16.32 15.20 17.57
CA PRO A 300 16.65 14.10 16.68
C PRO A 300 16.73 14.55 15.21
N ILE A 301 17.72 14.04 14.50
CA ILE A 301 17.86 14.20 13.04
C ILE A 301 17.45 12.89 12.37
N LEU A 302 16.41 12.93 11.56
CA LEU A 302 15.88 11.80 10.80
C LEU A 302 16.43 11.83 9.37
N VAL A 303 17.10 10.75 8.95
CA VAL A 303 17.68 10.63 7.60
C VAL A 303 17.09 9.41 6.88
N PRO A 304 16.30 9.58 5.80
CA PRO A 304 15.84 8.46 5.00
C PRO A 304 17.02 7.87 4.22
N LEU A 305 17.26 6.58 4.43
CA LEU A 305 18.39 5.84 3.89
C LEU A 305 17.91 4.76 2.93
N PRO A 306 18.08 4.93 1.60
CA PRO A 306 17.68 3.89 0.64
C PRO A 306 18.60 2.68 0.78
N LEU A 307 18.02 1.50 0.97
CA LEU A 307 18.80 0.28 1.11
C LEU A 307 19.56 -0.05 -0.18
N TYR A 308 20.74 -0.65 0.00
CA TYR A 308 21.67 -0.99 -1.09
C TYR A 308 22.05 0.19 -2.02
N SER A 309 22.02 1.40 -1.47
CA SER A 309 22.46 2.63 -2.13
C SER A 309 23.87 3.04 -1.74
N VAL A 310 24.43 4.02 -2.46
CA VAL A 310 25.71 4.65 -2.08
C VAL A 310 25.63 5.25 -0.67
N GLU A 311 24.50 5.87 -0.32
CA GLU A 311 24.31 6.45 1.02
C GLU A 311 24.29 5.36 2.10
N HIS A 312 23.65 4.21 1.83
CA HIS A 312 23.69 3.08 2.75
C HIS A 312 25.12 2.60 2.96
N MET A 313 25.91 2.47 1.89
CA MET A 313 27.32 2.04 1.99
C MET A 313 28.19 3.07 2.71
N ASN A 314 27.90 4.37 2.60
CA ASN A 314 28.62 5.43 3.32
C ASN A 314 28.45 5.35 4.84
N VAL A 315 27.32 4.84 5.32
CA VAL A 315 27.12 4.61 6.78
C VAL A 315 28.03 3.49 7.27
N HIS A 316 28.32 2.51 6.41
CA HIS A 316 29.11 1.33 6.73
C HIS A 316 30.62 1.50 6.51
N VAL A 317 31.02 2.38 5.59
CA VAL A 317 32.41 2.68 5.28
C VAL A 317 32.75 4.07 5.79
N SER A 318 33.48 4.14 6.92
CA SER A 318 33.83 5.40 7.57
C SER A 318 34.57 6.35 6.63
N GLN A 319 34.02 7.56 6.47
CA GLN A 319 34.69 8.63 5.75
C GLN A 319 35.92 9.10 6.56
N PRO A 320 37.08 9.33 5.93
CA PRO A 320 38.24 9.88 6.62
C PRO A 320 37.89 11.26 7.20
N SER A 321 38.09 11.43 8.51
CA SER A 321 37.76 12.65 9.26
C SER A 321 38.77 13.76 8.93
N ILE A 322 38.25 14.89 8.43
CA ILE A 322 39.06 16.08 8.10
C ILE A 322 39.71 16.71 9.35
N GLU A 323 39.16 16.44 10.54
CA GLU A 323 39.56 17.07 11.80
C GLU A 323 40.75 16.40 12.49
N SER A 324 41.09 15.14 12.18
CA SER A 324 42.13 14.40 12.92
C SER A 324 43.54 14.49 12.34
N GLU A 325 43.74 15.20 11.22
CA GLU A 325 45.01 15.14 10.47
C GLU A 325 45.45 16.53 9.98
N LEU A 326 45.96 17.33 10.92
CA LEU A 326 46.66 18.59 10.66
C LEU A 326 48.03 18.41 9.94
N GLU A 327 48.43 17.19 9.58
CA GLU A 327 49.80 16.90 9.08
C GLU A 327 49.91 16.20 7.72
N LEU A 328 48.82 15.96 6.98
CA LEU A 328 48.90 15.32 5.65
C LEU A 328 48.85 16.34 4.50
N ASN A 329 49.84 16.23 3.60
CA ASN A 329 49.91 16.93 2.32
C ASN A 329 48.58 16.80 1.55
N SER A 330 48.18 17.85 0.82
CA SER A 330 46.93 17.89 0.03
C SER A 330 46.75 16.70 -0.94
N ARG A 331 47.86 16.11 -1.41
CA ARG A 331 47.88 14.90 -2.24
C ARG A 331 47.42 13.65 -1.49
N SER A 332 47.86 13.46 -0.25
CA SER A 332 47.48 12.31 0.59
C SER A 332 45.99 12.34 0.95
N ARG A 333 45.45 13.53 1.24
CA ARG A 333 44.00 13.73 1.50
C ARG A 333 43.13 13.33 0.30
N ASN A 334 43.53 13.74 -0.91
CA ASN A 334 42.81 13.39 -2.12
C ASN A 334 42.88 11.89 -2.44
N GLU A 335 44.00 11.24 -2.11
CA GLU A 335 44.19 9.79 -2.28
C GLU A 335 43.37 8.99 -1.25
N ALA A 336 43.32 9.42 0.01
CA ALA A 336 42.47 8.80 1.03
C ALA A 336 40.98 8.91 0.68
N LEU A 337 40.53 10.09 0.22
CA LEU A 337 39.16 10.29 -0.27
C LEU A 337 38.86 9.45 -1.52
N LYS A 338 39.83 9.30 -2.43
CA LYS A 338 39.70 8.41 -3.59
C LYS A 338 39.52 6.97 -3.15
N ASN A 339 40.36 6.47 -2.25
CA ASN A 339 40.32 5.09 -1.77
C ASN A 339 38.99 4.80 -1.07
N TRP A 340 38.54 5.70 -0.20
CA TRP A 340 37.23 5.59 0.45
C TRP A 340 36.08 5.49 -0.58
N LYS A 341 36.04 6.36 -1.60
CA LYS A 341 35.01 6.29 -2.65
C LYS A 341 35.06 4.97 -3.42
N VAL A 342 36.26 4.48 -3.74
CA VAL A 342 36.43 3.19 -4.43
C VAL A 342 35.90 2.04 -3.58
N ASP A 343 36.16 2.04 -2.28
CA ASP A 343 35.71 0.99 -1.37
C ASP A 343 34.18 1.00 -1.21
N VAL A 344 33.57 2.20 -1.13
CA VAL A 344 32.11 2.37 -1.17
C VAL A 344 31.51 1.83 -2.47
N LEU A 345 32.12 2.13 -3.63
CA LEU A 345 31.66 1.67 -4.93
C LEU A 345 31.79 0.14 -5.07
N ASN A 346 32.87 -0.45 -4.57
CA ASN A 346 33.06 -1.90 -4.56
C ASN A 346 32.02 -2.62 -3.68
N ALA A 347 31.73 -2.06 -2.49
CA ALA A 347 30.67 -2.56 -1.62
C ALA A 347 29.30 -2.47 -2.30
N LEU A 348 29.02 -1.36 -2.99
CA LEU A 348 27.77 -1.17 -3.73
C LEU A 348 27.59 -2.22 -4.83
N VAL A 349 28.59 -2.36 -5.71
CA VAL A 349 28.52 -3.26 -6.87
C VAL A 349 28.35 -4.72 -6.45
N THR A 350 28.92 -5.10 -5.30
CA THR A 350 28.77 -6.45 -4.74
C THR A 350 27.35 -6.69 -4.23
N ASN A 351 26.74 -5.72 -3.56
CA ASN A 351 25.44 -5.88 -2.90
C ASN A 351 24.24 -5.44 -3.76
N ARG A 352 24.44 -4.83 -4.93
CA ARG A 352 23.38 -4.20 -5.75
C ARG A 352 22.22 -5.12 -6.14
N HIS A 353 22.46 -6.42 -6.32
CA HIS A 353 21.43 -7.39 -6.72
C HIS A 353 20.28 -7.46 -5.72
N ARG A 354 20.56 -7.24 -4.44
CA ARG A 354 19.56 -7.29 -3.36
C ARG A 354 18.61 -6.11 -3.34
N ALA A 355 18.95 -5.02 -4.04
CA ALA A 355 18.02 -3.93 -4.25
C ALA A 355 16.78 -4.39 -5.02
N PHE A 356 16.90 -5.42 -5.87
CA PHE A 356 15.82 -5.96 -6.68
C PHE A 356 14.93 -6.95 -5.91
N GLU A 357 15.47 -7.65 -4.91
CA GLU A 357 14.75 -8.63 -4.08
C GLU A 357 13.71 -8.00 -3.13
N ILE A 358 13.79 -6.68 -2.88
CA ILE A 358 12.87 -5.99 -1.96
C ILE A 358 11.53 -5.69 -2.62
N ASN A 359 10.47 -6.36 -2.16
CA ASN A 359 9.08 -6.00 -2.47
C ASN A 359 8.66 -4.73 -1.70
N GLU A 360 8.35 -3.66 -2.44
CA GLU A 360 8.02 -2.35 -1.86
C GLU A 360 6.75 -2.34 -1.00
N LYS A 361 5.75 -3.17 -1.32
CA LYS A 361 4.46 -3.14 -0.61
C LYS A 361 4.59 -3.68 0.81
N ASP A 362 5.28 -4.80 0.95
CA ASP A 362 5.46 -5.48 2.23
C ASP A 362 6.51 -4.78 3.10
N PHE A 363 7.53 -4.20 2.46
CA PHE A 363 8.65 -3.55 3.16
C PHE A 363 8.22 -2.52 4.21
N TYR A 364 7.40 -1.54 3.83
CA TYR A 364 7.00 -0.49 4.75
C TYR A 364 6.04 -0.99 5.85
N LEU A 365 5.20 -1.98 5.53
CA LEU A 365 4.29 -2.58 6.49
C LEU A 365 5.06 -3.39 7.55
N GLN A 366 6.09 -4.14 7.13
CA GLN A 366 6.92 -4.93 8.02
C GLN A 366 7.80 -4.06 8.94
N LEU A 367 8.37 -2.97 8.41
CA LEU A 367 9.28 -2.11 9.16
C LEU A 367 8.55 -1.09 10.06
N TYR A 368 7.55 -0.40 9.52
CA TYR A 368 6.92 0.73 10.22
C TYR A 368 5.51 0.40 10.73
N GLY A 369 4.95 -0.76 10.38
CA GLY A 369 3.57 -1.13 10.72
C GLY A 369 2.53 -0.37 9.88
N HIS A 370 1.26 -0.60 10.20
CA HIS A 370 0.15 0.09 9.54
C HIS A 370 0.19 1.59 9.87
N LYS A 371 0.19 2.46 8.83
CA LYS A 371 0.22 3.94 8.94
C LYS A 371 1.35 4.53 9.81
N MET A 372 2.45 3.81 10.04
CA MET A 372 3.60 4.30 10.82
C MET A 372 3.25 4.71 12.28
N VAL A 373 2.16 4.19 12.85
CA VAL A 373 1.64 4.63 14.17
C VAL A 373 2.70 4.51 15.27
N SER A 374 3.34 3.34 15.39
CA SER A 374 4.37 3.10 16.42
C SER A 374 5.58 4.04 16.29
N PHE A 375 5.93 4.41 15.06
CA PHE A 375 7.04 5.33 14.79
C PHE A 375 6.68 6.78 15.15
N ILE A 376 5.45 7.18 14.88
CA ILE A 376 4.94 8.51 15.22
C ILE A 376 4.73 8.66 16.73
N ASP A 377 4.22 7.63 17.40
CA ASP A 377 4.11 7.59 18.85
C ASP A 377 5.49 7.75 19.51
N TRP A 378 6.51 7.08 18.96
CA TRP A 378 7.89 7.27 19.35
C TRP A 378 8.36 8.71 19.07
N LEU A 379 8.02 9.30 17.92
CA LEU A 379 8.41 10.67 17.57
C LEU A 379 7.85 11.72 18.54
N HIS A 380 6.66 11.51 19.09
CA HIS A 380 6.10 12.35 20.14
C HIS A 380 6.79 12.15 21.51
N LYS A 381 7.41 10.97 21.72
CA LYS A 381 8.01 10.48 22.98
C LYS A 381 9.49 10.08 22.81
N TRP A 382 10.21 10.75 21.93
CA TRP A 382 11.59 10.39 21.55
C TRP A 382 12.57 10.59 22.72
N ASP A 383 12.17 11.40 23.69
CA ASP A 383 12.87 11.70 24.94
C ASP A 383 12.67 10.62 26.03
N THR A 384 11.67 9.76 25.88
CA THR A 384 11.20 8.81 26.91
C THR A 384 11.19 7.35 26.47
N SER A 385 11.32 7.07 25.16
CA SER A 385 11.22 5.71 24.60
C SER A 385 12.38 5.35 23.66
N PRO A 386 12.85 4.08 23.67
CA PRO A 386 13.91 3.62 22.79
C PRO A 386 13.46 3.59 21.33
N PHE A 387 14.41 3.74 20.40
CA PHE A 387 14.12 3.79 18.97
C PHE A 387 13.61 2.44 18.45
N PRO A 388 12.41 2.40 17.82
CA PRO A 388 11.72 1.14 17.51
C PRO A 388 12.37 0.32 16.39
N LEU A 389 13.20 0.93 15.52
CA LEU A 389 13.75 0.27 14.32
C LEU A 389 15.16 -0.30 14.52
N THR A 390 15.70 -0.24 15.74
CA THR A 390 17.10 -0.61 16.02
C THR A 390 17.41 -2.05 15.64
N GLU A 391 16.52 -3.00 15.99
CA GLU A 391 16.71 -4.43 15.67
C GLU A 391 16.56 -4.71 14.18
N SER A 392 15.58 -4.09 13.51
CA SER A 392 15.35 -4.28 12.08
C SER A 392 16.51 -3.74 11.24
N ILE A 393 17.11 -2.61 11.63
CA ILE A 393 18.30 -2.07 10.98
C ILE A 393 19.50 -3.01 11.17
N LYS A 394 19.68 -3.58 12.37
CA LYS A 394 20.72 -4.59 12.61
C LYS A 394 20.55 -5.80 11.70
N ALA A 395 19.34 -6.35 11.58
CA ALA A 395 19.07 -7.47 10.67
C ALA A 395 19.31 -7.15 9.17
N LEU A 396 19.07 -5.91 8.75
CA LEU A 396 19.37 -5.47 7.38
C LEU A 396 20.89 -5.29 7.16
N SER A 397 21.62 -4.88 8.19
CA SER A 397 23.07 -4.69 8.14
C SER A 397 23.86 -6.00 8.15
N THR A 398 23.40 -7.04 8.87
CA THR A 398 24.06 -8.36 8.92
C THR A 398 24.10 -9.05 7.56
N ASN A 399 23.16 -8.70 6.68
CA ASN A 399 23.12 -9.25 5.35
C ASN A 399 24.27 -8.70 4.49
N LEU A 400 24.81 -7.50 4.72
CA LEU A 400 25.75 -6.85 3.81
C LEU A 400 27.10 -7.58 3.68
N VAL A 401 27.54 -7.74 2.43
CA VAL A 401 28.88 -8.25 2.11
C VAL A 401 29.83 -7.06 1.96
N LEU A 402 30.61 -6.78 3.00
CA LEU A 402 31.59 -5.67 3.03
C LEU A 402 33.02 -6.10 2.74
N SER A 403 33.31 -7.40 2.76
CA SER A 403 34.59 -7.97 2.31
C SER A 403 34.43 -8.58 0.93
N PHE A 404 35.31 -8.20 0.00
CA PHE A 404 35.17 -8.57 -1.42
C PHE A 404 36.49 -9.04 -2.00
N ASN A 405 36.40 -10.09 -2.83
CA ASN A 405 37.49 -10.53 -3.69
C ASN A 405 37.41 -9.80 -5.03
N ASP A 406 38.55 -9.34 -5.55
CA ASP A 406 38.64 -8.65 -6.83
C ASP A 406 38.03 -9.44 -8.01
N SER A 407 38.05 -10.78 -7.96
CA SER A 407 37.42 -11.64 -8.99
C SER A 407 35.89 -11.59 -8.94
N VAL A 408 35.32 -11.45 -7.75
CA VAL A 408 33.88 -11.29 -7.54
C VAL A 408 33.43 -9.93 -8.04
N ILE A 409 34.21 -8.87 -7.79
CA ILE A 409 33.95 -7.51 -8.31
C ILE A 409 33.99 -7.51 -9.85
N LEU A 410 35.03 -8.08 -10.46
CA LEU A 410 35.14 -8.12 -11.92
C LEU A 410 34.01 -8.93 -12.57
N LYS A 411 33.54 -9.99 -11.91
CA LYS A 411 32.37 -10.76 -12.38
C LYS A 411 31.08 -9.97 -12.18
N SER A 412 30.90 -9.31 -11.05
CA SER A 412 29.67 -8.57 -10.72
C SER A 412 29.52 -7.29 -11.53
N VAL A 413 30.62 -6.59 -11.86
CA VAL A 413 30.61 -5.44 -12.79
C VAL A 413 30.15 -5.87 -14.18
N LYS A 414 30.63 -7.02 -14.67
CA LYS A 414 30.33 -7.53 -16.01
C LYS A 414 28.96 -8.22 -16.12
N SER A 415 28.43 -8.78 -15.04
CA SER A 415 27.08 -9.32 -15.04
C SER A 415 26.09 -8.15 -15.07
N GLY A 416 25.62 -7.79 -16.26
CA GLY A 416 24.46 -6.92 -16.41
C GLY A 416 23.24 -7.59 -15.78
N THR A 417 22.54 -6.91 -14.89
CA THR A 417 21.37 -7.43 -14.16
C THR A 417 20.09 -7.47 -15.01
N VAL A 418 20.22 -7.74 -16.32
CA VAL A 418 19.06 -8.05 -17.19
C VAL A 418 18.28 -9.26 -16.63
N LYS A 419 18.99 -10.19 -15.97
CA LYS A 419 18.42 -11.39 -15.33
C LYS A 419 17.36 -11.11 -14.25
N TYR A 420 17.40 -9.96 -13.58
CA TYR A 420 16.44 -9.63 -12.51
C TYR A 420 15.18 -8.94 -13.04
N PHE A 421 15.24 -8.37 -14.24
CA PHE A 421 14.10 -7.79 -14.94
C PHE A 421 13.14 -8.85 -15.47
N ASP A 422 13.69 -9.94 -16.02
CA ASP A 422 12.88 -11.08 -16.44
C ASP A 422 12.20 -11.74 -15.23
N ALA A 423 12.84 -11.78 -14.06
CA ALA A 423 12.29 -12.41 -12.86
C ALA A 423 11.06 -11.68 -12.28
N ASP A 424 11.07 -10.33 -12.24
CA ASP A 424 9.93 -9.54 -11.75
C ASP A 424 8.71 -9.61 -12.70
N PHE A 425 8.93 -9.86 -14.00
CA PHE A 425 7.86 -10.09 -14.98
C PHE A 425 7.44 -11.56 -15.10
N MET A 426 8.36 -12.50 -14.85
CA MET A 426 8.18 -13.94 -14.99
C MET A 426 8.20 -14.63 -13.62
N ASN A 427 7.19 -14.40 -12.80
CA ASN A 427 6.81 -15.34 -11.73
C ASN A 427 6.16 -16.61 -12.33
N GLN A 428 6.79 -17.22 -13.34
CA GLN A 428 6.47 -18.54 -13.85
C GLN A 428 7.72 -19.41 -13.83
N SER A 429 7.58 -20.59 -13.24
CA SER A 429 8.60 -21.61 -13.07
C SER A 429 9.31 -21.97 -14.37
N ASN A 430 10.62 -21.74 -14.41
CA ASN A 430 11.68 -22.65 -14.85
C ASN A 430 11.37 -23.68 -15.96
N GLU A 431 10.94 -23.28 -17.16
CA GLU A 431 11.14 -24.14 -18.36
C GLU A 431 11.57 -23.38 -19.63
N ASN A 432 11.41 -22.05 -19.70
CA ASN A 432 11.74 -21.26 -20.90
C ASN A 432 12.96 -20.32 -20.72
N GLU A 433 13.91 -20.69 -19.86
CA GLU A 433 15.11 -19.89 -19.58
C GLU A 433 16.13 -19.89 -20.75
N GLU A 434 16.03 -20.81 -21.71
CA GLU A 434 17.03 -20.96 -22.78
C GLU A 434 16.77 -20.08 -24.00
N VAL A 435 15.52 -19.69 -24.27
CA VAL A 435 15.18 -18.97 -25.51
C VAL A 435 15.50 -17.47 -25.39
N LEU A 436 15.39 -16.88 -24.20
CA LEU A 436 15.62 -15.44 -23.97
C LEU A 436 17.07 -15.05 -23.60
N LYS A 437 17.90 -16.02 -23.18
CA LYS A 437 19.34 -15.77 -22.94
C LYS A 437 20.11 -15.42 -24.23
N SER A 438 19.57 -15.75 -25.40
CA SER A 438 20.31 -15.65 -26.67
C SER A 438 20.29 -14.27 -27.35
N GLU A 439 19.31 -13.40 -27.06
CA GLU A 439 19.21 -12.11 -27.75
C GLU A 439 19.81 -10.93 -26.95
N ALA A 440 19.79 -10.99 -25.61
CA ALA A 440 20.33 -9.92 -24.76
C ALA A 440 21.87 -9.90 -24.70
N ASP A 441 22.53 -11.01 -25.01
CA ASP A 441 23.98 -11.19 -24.94
C ASP A 441 24.71 -10.87 -26.27
N SER A 442 23.99 -10.46 -27.32
CA SER A 442 24.55 -10.35 -28.69
C SER A 442 25.11 -8.97 -29.09
N GLU A 443 25.02 -7.96 -28.24
CA GLU A 443 25.76 -6.71 -28.43
C GLU A 443 26.75 -6.50 -27.28
N ASN A 444 27.93 -7.10 -27.41
CA ASN A 444 29.14 -6.64 -26.73
C ASN A 444 29.38 -5.19 -27.15
N PHE A 445 28.78 -4.24 -26.44
CA PHE A 445 29.04 -2.83 -26.66
C PHE A 445 30.47 -2.57 -26.20
N GLU A 446 31.35 -2.30 -27.17
CA GLU A 446 32.72 -1.84 -26.91
C GLU A 446 32.65 -0.66 -25.95
N ASN A 447 33.29 -0.88 -24.81
CA ASN A 447 33.28 0.00 -23.67
C ASN A 447 34.37 1.08 -23.76
N ASP A 448 34.78 1.41 -24.99
CA ASP A 448 35.85 2.36 -25.26
C ASP A 448 35.38 3.81 -25.06
N LEU A 449 35.31 4.21 -23.79
CA LEU A 449 35.40 5.61 -23.38
C LEU A 449 36.87 6.06 -23.38
N ALA A 450 37.52 5.96 -24.55
CA ALA A 450 38.89 6.45 -24.75
C ALA A 450 38.99 7.97 -24.50
N VAL A 451 37.88 8.72 -24.72
CA VAL A 451 37.77 10.15 -24.41
C VAL A 451 36.46 10.42 -23.65
N TYR A 452 36.57 10.61 -22.34
CA TYR A 452 35.46 11.10 -21.53
C TYR A 452 35.25 12.59 -21.85
N ASP A 453 34.13 12.93 -22.46
CA ASP A 453 33.58 14.30 -22.44
C ASP A 453 32.21 14.21 -21.77
N TYR A 454 31.83 15.21 -20.97
CA TYR A 454 30.52 15.25 -20.31
C TYR A 454 29.37 15.12 -21.33
N LYS A 455 29.59 15.65 -22.55
CA LYS A 455 28.67 15.50 -23.68
C LYS A 455 28.55 14.03 -24.12
N THR A 456 29.65 13.30 -24.22
CA THR A 456 29.69 11.87 -24.57
C THR A 456 29.01 11.02 -23.49
N TYR A 457 29.26 11.31 -22.21
CA TYR A 457 28.57 10.67 -21.09
C TYR A 457 27.05 10.86 -21.21
N ARG A 458 26.58 12.10 -21.42
CA ARG A 458 25.15 12.41 -21.54
C ARG A 458 24.52 11.68 -22.73
N LEU A 459 25.23 11.59 -23.86
CA LEU A 459 24.76 10.86 -25.04
C LEU A 459 24.64 9.36 -24.75
N LYS A 460 25.67 8.74 -24.15
CA LYS A 460 25.65 7.30 -23.79
C LYS A 460 24.56 6.99 -22.77
N LEU A 461 24.38 7.84 -21.75
CA LEU A 461 23.28 7.74 -20.79
C LEU A 461 21.92 7.80 -21.49
N THR A 462 21.74 8.76 -22.41
CA THR A 462 20.48 8.91 -23.15
C THR A 462 20.19 7.69 -24.03
N HIS A 463 21.21 7.18 -24.73
CA HIS A 463 21.08 6.00 -25.57
C HIS A 463 20.72 4.75 -24.76
N LEU A 464 21.38 4.53 -23.61
CA LEU A 464 21.09 3.38 -22.75
C LEU A 464 19.71 3.48 -22.08
N VAL A 465 19.32 4.68 -21.62
CA VAL A 465 17.95 4.90 -21.11
C VAL A 465 16.92 4.65 -22.20
N HIS A 466 17.17 5.08 -23.45
CA HIS A 466 16.26 4.83 -24.57
C HIS A 466 16.21 3.36 -24.97
N LYS A 467 17.35 2.66 -25.02
CA LYS A 467 17.41 1.19 -25.24
C LYS A 467 16.58 0.47 -24.17
N ARG A 468 16.74 0.85 -22.90
CA ARG A 468 15.93 0.31 -21.79
C ARG A 468 14.45 0.59 -21.94
N LEU A 469 14.07 1.80 -22.34
CA LEU A 469 12.66 2.11 -22.61
C LEU A 469 12.10 1.22 -23.73
N SER A 470 12.85 1.04 -24.82
CA SER A 470 12.47 0.16 -25.93
C SER A 470 12.36 -1.30 -25.49
N ASP A 471 13.24 -1.79 -24.60
CA ASP A 471 13.15 -3.14 -24.03
C ASP A 471 11.89 -3.31 -23.19
N ILE A 472 11.57 -2.32 -22.34
CA ILE A 472 10.34 -2.32 -21.53
C ILE A 472 9.10 -2.28 -22.43
N GLU A 473 9.09 -1.47 -23.48
CA GLU A 473 7.98 -1.40 -24.45
C GLU A 473 7.79 -2.73 -25.18
N ARG A 474 8.89 -3.38 -25.58
CA ARG A 474 8.87 -4.71 -26.21
C ARG A 474 8.34 -5.77 -25.24
N LEU A 475 8.82 -5.82 -24.01
CA LEU A 475 8.35 -6.75 -22.98
C LEU A 475 6.88 -6.51 -22.63
N THR A 476 6.47 -5.24 -22.53
CA THR A 476 5.07 -4.87 -22.27
C THR A 476 4.16 -5.33 -23.40
N SER A 477 4.60 -5.17 -24.65
CA SER A 477 3.86 -5.63 -25.83
C SER A 477 3.75 -7.16 -25.85
N LYS A 478 4.86 -7.87 -25.60
CA LYS A 478 4.86 -9.34 -25.48
C LYS A 478 3.92 -9.83 -24.39
N TYR A 479 3.93 -9.18 -23.22
CA TYR A 479 3.04 -9.54 -22.13
C TYR A 479 1.57 -9.30 -22.49
N ARG A 480 1.27 -8.18 -23.15
CA ARG A 480 -0.09 -7.81 -23.55
C ARG A 480 -0.66 -8.73 -24.64
N ASP A 481 0.18 -9.11 -25.61
CA ASP A 481 -0.27 -9.77 -26.84
C ASP A 481 -0.13 -11.31 -26.78
N GLU A 482 0.84 -11.84 -26.04
CA GLU A 482 1.09 -13.28 -25.94
C GLU A 482 0.68 -13.86 -24.58
N ILE A 483 1.24 -13.31 -23.49
CA ILE A 483 1.16 -13.92 -22.14
C ILE A 483 -0.21 -13.67 -21.50
N LEU A 484 -0.74 -12.45 -21.56
CA LEU A 484 -2.01 -12.13 -20.93
C LEU A 484 -3.18 -12.88 -21.58
N PRO A 485 -3.25 -13.02 -22.93
CA PRO A 485 -4.26 -13.86 -23.57
C PRO A 485 -4.12 -15.34 -23.22
N SER A 486 -2.90 -15.88 -23.09
CA SER A 486 -2.71 -17.28 -22.70
C SER A 486 -3.21 -17.54 -21.27
N ILE A 487 -2.86 -16.69 -20.31
CA ILE A 487 -3.34 -16.79 -18.92
C ILE A 487 -4.87 -16.66 -18.86
N ARG A 488 -5.45 -15.73 -19.62
CA ARG A 488 -6.91 -15.57 -19.69
C ARG A 488 -7.58 -16.81 -20.29
N LEU A 489 -6.96 -17.43 -21.29
CA LEU A 489 -7.45 -18.67 -21.89
C LEU A 489 -7.41 -19.82 -20.88
N GLU A 490 -6.31 -19.97 -20.15
CA GLU A 490 -6.16 -20.97 -19.08
C GLU A 490 -7.23 -20.80 -17.98
N GLU A 491 -7.43 -19.57 -17.51
CA GLU A 491 -8.46 -19.29 -16.50
C GLU A 491 -9.88 -19.53 -17.06
N THR A 492 -10.10 -19.24 -18.35
CA THR A 492 -11.39 -19.57 -19.01
C THR A 492 -11.61 -21.08 -19.08
N ILE A 493 -10.58 -21.86 -19.43
CA ILE A 493 -10.65 -23.34 -19.45
C ILE A 493 -10.96 -23.87 -18.05
N LYS A 494 -10.30 -23.32 -17.02
CA LYS A 494 -10.53 -23.67 -15.63
C LYS A 494 -11.97 -23.35 -15.20
N GLN A 495 -12.50 -22.18 -15.55
CA GLN A 495 -13.90 -21.83 -15.28
C GLN A 495 -14.86 -22.81 -15.94
N VAL A 496 -14.66 -23.14 -17.22
CA VAL A 496 -15.47 -24.14 -17.93
C VAL A 496 -15.42 -25.51 -17.25
N SER A 497 -14.27 -25.89 -16.68
CA SER A 497 -14.17 -27.15 -15.93
C SER A 497 -14.99 -27.11 -14.64
N ILE A 498 -14.99 -25.98 -13.93
CA ILE A 498 -15.79 -25.77 -12.71
C ILE A 498 -17.28 -25.86 -13.05
N ASP A 499 -17.73 -25.17 -14.09
CA ASP A 499 -19.13 -25.19 -14.53
C ASP A 499 -19.60 -26.62 -14.87
N LYS A 500 -18.74 -27.43 -15.51
CA LYS A 500 -19.03 -28.86 -15.77
C LYS A 500 -19.17 -29.68 -14.49
N TYR A 501 -18.34 -29.41 -13.48
CA TYR A 501 -18.46 -30.09 -12.19
C TYR A 501 -19.75 -29.68 -11.47
N GLU A 502 -20.13 -28.40 -11.53
CA GLU A 502 -21.39 -27.92 -10.97
C GLU A 502 -22.60 -28.59 -11.63
N GLU A 503 -22.59 -28.74 -12.96
CA GLU A 503 -23.64 -29.46 -13.69
C GLU A 503 -23.71 -30.94 -13.26
N SER A 504 -22.57 -31.62 -13.15
CA SER A 504 -22.50 -33.01 -12.68
C SER A 504 -22.99 -33.17 -11.23
N ILE A 505 -22.67 -32.23 -10.35
CA ILE A 505 -23.17 -32.21 -8.97
C ILE A 505 -24.68 -31.99 -8.95
N SER A 506 -25.20 -31.06 -9.76
CA SER A 506 -26.63 -30.80 -9.90
C SER A 506 -27.40 -32.04 -10.36
N ASP A 507 -26.88 -32.76 -11.35
CA ASP A 507 -27.50 -34.00 -11.82
C ASP A 507 -27.42 -35.13 -10.79
N SER A 508 -26.31 -35.23 -10.07
CA SER A 508 -26.16 -36.19 -8.96
C SER A 508 -27.15 -35.89 -7.83
N TYR A 509 -27.37 -34.61 -7.52
CA TYR A 509 -28.35 -34.17 -6.52
C TYR A 509 -29.78 -34.48 -6.96
N LYS A 510 -30.14 -34.26 -8.23
CA LYS A 510 -31.45 -34.66 -8.76
C LYS A 510 -31.68 -36.16 -8.65
N LYS A 511 -30.66 -36.98 -8.94
CA LYS A 511 -30.72 -38.44 -8.77
C LYS A 511 -30.91 -38.83 -7.31
N LEU A 512 -30.13 -38.24 -6.40
CA LEU A 512 -30.24 -38.48 -4.96
C LEU A 512 -31.63 -38.12 -4.44
N ARG A 513 -32.18 -36.98 -4.88
CA ARG A 513 -33.54 -36.56 -4.52
C ARG A 513 -34.59 -37.57 -4.96
N LYS A 514 -34.52 -38.07 -6.20
CA LYS A 514 -35.42 -39.12 -6.69
C LYS A 514 -35.33 -40.40 -5.85
N VAL A 515 -34.11 -40.85 -5.54
CA VAL A 515 -33.90 -42.04 -4.70
C VAL A 515 -34.46 -41.83 -3.29
N ASN A 516 -34.30 -40.62 -2.72
CA ASN A 516 -34.85 -40.29 -1.42
C ASN A 516 -36.39 -40.24 -1.43
N ASP A 517 -37.00 -39.71 -2.49
CA ASP A 517 -38.45 -39.73 -2.66
C ASP A 517 -38.97 -41.16 -2.80
N ASP A 518 -38.29 -42.03 -3.55
CA ASP A 518 -38.62 -43.45 -3.70
C ASP A 518 -38.46 -44.22 -2.38
N ALA A 519 -37.39 -43.95 -1.62
CA ALA A 519 -37.16 -44.53 -0.30
C ALA A 519 -38.29 -44.14 0.66
N ASN A 520 -38.67 -42.86 0.72
CA ASN A 520 -39.78 -42.39 1.54
C ASN A 520 -41.12 -43.04 1.16
N ILE A 521 -41.37 -43.28 -0.13
CA ILE A 521 -42.56 -44.00 -0.58
C ILE A 521 -42.54 -45.46 -0.10
N ASN A 522 -41.38 -46.11 -0.19
CA ASN A 522 -41.21 -47.49 0.26
C ASN A 522 -41.33 -47.61 1.78
N ASP A 523 -40.76 -46.70 2.56
CA ASP A 523 -40.89 -46.68 4.02
C ASP A 523 -42.36 -46.53 4.43
N LYS A 524 -43.12 -45.67 3.74
CA LYS A 524 -44.57 -45.54 3.97
C LYS A 524 -45.33 -46.83 3.62
N LYS A 525 -44.92 -47.56 2.58
CA LYS A 525 -45.53 -48.85 2.24
C LYS A 525 -45.17 -49.92 3.27
N LEU A 526 -43.91 -49.98 3.68
CA LEU A 526 -43.41 -50.87 4.71
C LEU A 526 -44.19 -50.68 6.01
N GLY A 527 -44.32 -49.43 6.49
CA GLY A 527 -45.05 -49.13 7.71
C GLY A 527 -46.54 -49.53 7.65
N LYS A 528 -47.18 -49.45 6.47
CA LYS A 528 -48.54 -49.99 6.27
C LYS A 528 -48.55 -51.51 6.38
N THR A 529 -47.64 -52.19 5.69
CA THR A 529 -47.57 -53.66 5.73
C THR A 529 -47.24 -54.19 7.13
N GLU A 530 -46.38 -53.50 7.89
CA GLU A 530 -46.07 -53.84 9.28
C GLU A 530 -47.29 -53.65 10.18
N SER A 531 -48.06 -52.57 9.97
CA SER A 531 -49.30 -52.34 10.71
C SER A 531 -50.34 -53.42 10.43
N ASP A 532 -50.53 -53.79 9.16
CA ASP A 532 -51.45 -54.86 8.77
C ASP A 532 -51.02 -56.21 9.36
N LEU A 533 -49.72 -56.52 9.32
CA LEU A 533 -49.15 -57.74 9.90
C LEU A 533 -49.42 -57.81 11.40
N ALA A 534 -49.22 -56.70 12.13
CA ALA A 534 -49.51 -56.64 13.56
C ALA A 534 -51.01 -56.89 13.88
N VAL A 535 -51.91 -56.42 13.03
CA VAL A 535 -53.36 -56.72 13.16
C VAL A 535 -53.63 -58.20 12.92
N TYR A 536 -53.02 -58.80 11.89
CA TYR A 536 -53.17 -60.23 11.62
C TYR A 536 -52.62 -61.10 12.76
N GLN A 537 -51.46 -60.76 13.32
CA GLN A 537 -50.88 -61.45 14.48
C GLN A 537 -51.81 -61.42 15.69
N LYS A 538 -52.36 -60.25 16.04
CA LYS A 538 -53.34 -60.15 17.13
C LYS A 538 -54.57 -61.04 16.88
N LYS A 539 -55.06 -61.05 15.65
CA LYS A 539 -56.21 -61.89 15.28
C LYS A 539 -55.88 -63.39 15.36
N GLU A 540 -54.66 -63.78 15.01
CA GLU A 540 -54.17 -65.14 15.14
C GLU A 540 -54.06 -65.56 16.62
N GLU A 541 -53.52 -64.70 17.48
CA GLU A 541 -53.49 -64.92 18.94
C GLU A 541 -54.90 -65.09 19.53
N GLU A 542 -55.85 -64.22 19.12
CA GLU A 542 -57.25 -64.33 19.53
C GLU A 542 -57.88 -65.65 19.08
N LEU A 543 -57.66 -66.07 17.84
CA LEU A 543 -58.18 -67.34 17.32
C LEU A 543 -57.57 -68.54 18.05
N ASN A 544 -56.26 -68.53 18.29
CA ASN A 544 -55.58 -69.59 19.02
C ASN A 544 -56.10 -69.71 20.47
N SER A 545 -56.32 -68.58 21.15
CA SER A 545 -56.90 -68.61 22.51
C SER A 545 -58.32 -69.20 22.53
N LYS A 546 -59.15 -68.90 21.52
CA LYS A 546 -60.48 -69.49 21.37
C LYS A 546 -60.41 -70.98 21.08
N LEU A 547 -59.45 -71.43 20.28
CA LEU A 547 -59.25 -72.83 19.94
C LEU A 547 -58.88 -73.64 21.19
N VAL A 548 -57.91 -73.16 21.98
CA VAL A 548 -57.51 -73.77 23.27
C VAL A 548 -58.70 -73.86 24.25
N LEU A 549 -59.52 -72.82 24.31
CA LEU A 549 -60.72 -72.80 25.17
C LEU A 549 -61.78 -73.80 24.71
N LEU A 550 -61.88 -74.07 23.41
CA LEU A 550 -62.80 -75.08 22.86
C LEU A 550 -62.25 -76.50 23.05
N GLU A 551 -60.95 -76.71 22.87
CA GLU A 551 -60.28 -78.00 23.10
C GLU A 551 -60.39 -78.42 24.58
N SER A 552 -60.08 -77.52 25.52
CA SER A 552 -60.24 -77.78 26.95
C SER A 552 -61.69 -78.11 27.36
N LYS A 553 -62.68 -77.49 26.72
CA LYS A 553 -64.10 -77.81 26.93
C LYS A 553 -64.49 -79.17 26.33
N PHE A 554 -63.95 -79.52 25.17
CA PHE A 554 -64.19 -80.82 24.56
C PHE A 554 -63.59 -81.96 25.39
N GLU A 555 -62.39 -81.76 25.95
CA GLU A 555 -61.77 -82.70 26.89
C GLU A 555 -62.61 -82.89 28.15
N ALA A 556 -63.15 -81.81 28.73
CA ALA A 556 -64.06 -81.87 29.87
C ALA A 556 -65.38 -82.63 29.57
N LEU A 557 -65.86 -82.57 28.33
CA LEU A 557 -67.09 -83.25 27.89
C LEU A 557 -66.89 -84.74 27.57
N SER A 558 -65.66 -85.23 27.41
CA SER A 558 -65.39 -86.61 26.98
C SER A 558 -65.31 -87.64 28.13
N GLY A 559 -65.44 -87.24 29.39
CA GLY A 559 -65.48 -88.15 30.55
C GLY A 559 -66.78 -88.03 31.37
N GLY A 560 -67.45 -89.14 31.69
CA GLY A 560 -68.51 -89.23 32.71
C GLY A 560 -69.96 -89.34 32.17
N GLU A 561 -70.68 -90.37 32.63
CA GLU A 561 -72.03 -90.80 32.20
C GLU A 561 -73.21 -90.15 32.98
N ASN A 562 -72.98 -89.29 33.98
CA ASN A 562 -74.05 -88.68 34.80
C ASN A 562 -74.44 -87.28 34.31
N LYS A 563 -74.77 -87.15 33.02
CA LYS A 563 -74.83 -85.84 32.35
C LYS A 563 -76.20 -85.19 32.21
N HIS A 564 -77.33 -85.87 32.41
CA HIS A 564 -78.62 -85.18 32.22
C HIS A 564 -79.01 -84.30 33.42
N GLU A 565 -78.81 -84.76 34.66
CA GLU A 565 -79.20 -83.95 35.84
C GLU A 565 -78.26 -82.78 36.13
N GLU A 566 -76.97 -82.89 35.81
CA GLU A 566 -76.00 -81.79 36.00
C GLU A 566 -76.13 -80.75 34.87
N LEU A 567 -76.41 -81.20 33.65
CA LEU A 567 -76.70 -80.33 32.50
C LEU A 567 -78.07 -79.64 32.64
N ASP A 568 -79.09 -80.29 33.20
CA ASP A 568 -80.39 -79.66 33.46
C ASP A 568 -80.30 -78.62 34.60
N ARG A 569 -79.52 -78.87 35.66
CA ARG A 569 -79.20 -77.86 36.68
C ARG A 569 -78.33 -76.72 36.13
N GLU A 570 -77.40 -77.03 35.22
CA GLU A 570 -76.64 -76.02 34.51
C GLU A 570 -77.51 -75.23 33.53
N ILE A 571 -78.51 -75.84 32.90
CA ILE A 571 -79.49 -75.14 32.05
C ILE A 571 -80.39 -74.24 32.90
N GLU A 572 -80.83 -74.68 34.09
CA GLU A 572 -81.60 -73.83 35.00
C GLU A 572 -80.76 -72.66 35.53
N THR A 573 -79.51 -72.89 35.93
CA THR A 573 -78.61 -71.81 36.33
C THR A 573 -78.24 -70.91 35.16
N GLN A 574 -78.07 -71.46 33.94
CA GLN A 574 -77.88 -70.68 32.72
C GLN A 574 -79.15 -69.89 32.37
N GLN A 575 -80.36 -70.40 32.63
CA GLN A 575 -81.62 -69.68 32.44
C GLN A 575 -81.78 -68.55 33.45
N GLU A 576 -81.40 -68.74 34.72
CA GLU A 576 -81.35 -67.67 35.71
C GLU A 576 -80.28 -66.62 35.35
N ILE A 577 -79.11 -67.07 34.88
CA ILE A 577 -78.06 -66.20 34.38
C ILE A 577 -78.53 -65.48 33.13
N LEU A 578 -79.27 -66.11 32.22
CA LEU A 578 -79.87 -65.49 31.04
C LEU A 578 -80.93 -64.46 31.44
N SER A 579 -81.75 -64.72 32.46
CA SER A 579 -82.71 -63.74 32.98
C SER A 579 -82.01 -62.54 33.61
N LYS A 580 -80.94 -62.76 34.39
CA LYS A 580 -80.10 -61.68 34.94
C LYS A 580 -79.36 -60.94 33.84
N LEU A 581 -78.85 -61.66 32.83
CA LEU A 581 -78.23 -61.08 31.65
C LEU A 581 -79.24 -60.30 30.83
N ASP A 582 -80.51 -60.69 30.75
CA ASP A 582 -81.53 -59.93 30.03
C ASP A 582 -81.85 -58.63 30.76
N GLU A 583 -81.90 -58.64 32.09
CA GLU A 583 -82.00 -57.41 32.89
C GLU A 583 -80.76 -56.52 32.74
N GLU A 584 -79.56 -57.11 32.79
CA GLU A 584 -78.30 -56.40 32.56
C GLU A 584 -78.19 -55.90 31.12
N LEU A 585 -78.64 -56.67 30.13
CA LEU A 585 -78.67 -56.29 28.72
C LEU A 585 -79.68 -55.17 28.54
N SER A 586 -80.83 -55.19 29.22
CA SER A 586 -81.76 -54.04 29.21
C SER A 586 -81.11 -52.79 29.80
N LYS A 587 -80.42 -52.90 30.95
CA LYS A 587 -79.70 -51.76 31.56
C LYS A 587 -78.52 -51.27 30.71
N VAL A 588 -77.78 -52.19 30.12
CA VAL A 588 -76.66 -51.92 29.20
C VAL A 588 -77.18 -51.35 27.90
N LYS A 589 -78.36 -51.76 27.44
CA LYS A 589 -79.00 -51.20 26.25
C LYS A 589 -79.48 -49.77 26.51
N GLU A 590 -80.06 -49.49 27.68
CA GLU A 590 -80.36 -48.12 28.07
C GLU A 590 -79.12 -47.25 28.22
N SER A 591 -78.03 -47.78 28.79
CA SER A 591 -76.77 -47.05 28.91
C SER A 591 -76.08 -46.89 27.55
N TYR A 592 -76.15 -47.90 26.69
CA TYR A 592 -75.69 -47.88 25.31
C TYR A 592 -76.46 -46.86 24.49
N ASP A 593 -77.80 -46.81 24.59
CA ASP A 593 -78.62 -45.83 23.88
C ASP A 593 -78.30 -44.41 24.36
N LYS A 594 -78.06 -44.21 25.67
CA LYS A 594 -77.57 -42.92 26.20
C LYS A 594 -76.19 -42.56 25.64
N ILE A 595 -75.24 -43.50 25.67
CA ILE A 595 -73.90 -43.31 25.11
C ILE A 595 -73.97 -43.10 23.60
N LEU A 596 -74.92 -43.72 22.89
CA LEU A 596 -75.09 -43.58 21.44
C LEU A 596 -75.63 -42.19 21.14
N VAL A 597 -76.60 -41.69 21.91
CA VAL A 597 -77.08 -40.30 21.81
C VAL A 597 -75.95 -39.31 22.11
N ASP A 598 -75.18 -39.53 23.18
CA ASP A 598 -74.06 -38.65 23.54
C ASP A 598 -72.90 -38.73 22.54
N SER A 599 -72.62 -39.92 22.01
CA SER A 599 -71.63 -40.16 20.95
C SER A 599 -72.07 -39.53 19.66
N GLU A 600 -73.35 -39.62 19.30
CA GLU A 600 -73.91 -38.99 18.11
C GLU A 600 -73.86 -37.47 18.22
N LYS A 601 -74.18 -36.92 19.40
CA LYS A 601 -74.02 -35.49 19.69
C LYS A 601 -72.55 -35.05 19.58
N THR A 602 -71.64 -35.80 20.19
CA THR A 602 -70.19 -35.51 20.14
C THR A 602 -69.65 -35.66 18.72
N ARG A 603 -70.16 -36.63 17.95
CA ARG A 603 -69.85 -36.86 16.54
C ARG A 603 -70.30 -35.68 15.69
N LEU A 604 -71.51 -35.18 15.90
CA LEU A 604 -72.04 -34.00 15.21
C LEU A 604 -71.23 -32.74 15.58
N GLU A 605 -70.90 -32.55 16.86
CA GLU A 605 -70.05 -31.43 17.29
C GLU A 605 -68.64 -31.53 16.70
N TYR A 606 -68.06 -32.74 16.66
CA TYR A 606 -66.76 -32.99 16.07
C TYR A 606 -66.79 -32.78 14.55
N GLN A 607 -67.80 -33.28 13.84
CA GLN A 607 -67.95 -33.06 12.40
C GLN A 607 -68.14 -31.58 12.08
N SER A 608 -68.95 -30.87 12.87
CA SER A 608 -69.12 -29.42 12.74
C SER A 608 -67.79 -28.70 12.95
N LYS A 609 -67.10 -28.93 14.07
CA LYS A 609 -65.81 -28.28 14.37
C LYS A 609 -64.71 -28.68 13.39
N SER A 610 -64.71 -29.92 12.91
CA SER A 610 -63.76 -30.43 11.91
C SER A 610 -64.02 -29.76 10.55
N SER A 611 -65.28 -29.59 10.17
CA SER A 611 -65.65 -28.85 8.94
C SER A 611 -65.25 -27.38 9.03
N GLU A 612 -65.44 -26.75 10.20
CA GLU A 612 -65.02 -25.37 10.46
C GLU A 612 -63.49 -25.24 10.45
N ALA A 613 -62.78 -26.16 11.09
CA ALA A 613 -61.31 -26.20 11.09
C ALA A 613 -60.75 -26.47 9.68
N ALA A 614 -61.39 -27.31 8.88
CA ALA A 614 -61.02 -27.54 7.48
C ALA A 614 -61.24 -26.29 6.63
N ALA A 615 -62.36 -25.57 6.82
CA ALA A 615 -62.63 -24.31 6.15
C ALA A 615 -61.61 -23.22 6.54
N LEU A 616 -61.28 -23.12 7.83
CA LEU A 616 -60.24 -22.20 8.32
C LEU A 616 -58.85 -22.56 7.80
N SER A 617 -58.51 -23.85 7.75
CA SER A 617 -57.22 -24.33 7.21
C SER A 617 -57.11 -24.05 5.71
N ALA A 618 -58.20 -24.24 4.96
CA ALA A 618 -58.24 -23.89 3.54
C ALA A 618 -58.06 -22.37 3.35
N LYS A 619 -58.72 -21.55 4.17
CA LYS A 619 -58.55 -20.09 4.15
C LYS A 619 -57.12 -19.67 4.51
N LEU A 620 -56.51 -20.31 5.50
CA LEU A 620 -55.12 -20.06 5.90
C LEU A 620 -54.16 -20.45 4.77
N ALA A 621 -54.39 -21.59 4.10
CA ALA A 621 -53.60 -22.01 2.95
C ALA A 621 -53.67 -21.01 1.79
N ILE A 622 -54.87 -20.47 1.50
CA ILE A 622 -55.05 -19.41 0.49
C ILE A 622 -54.29 -18.15 0.90
N LEU A 623 -54.44 -17.68 2.15
CA LEU A 623 -53.72 -16.51 2.64
C LEU A 623 -52.20 -16.71 2.65
N ASN A 624 -51.72 -17.90 2.98
CA ASN A 624 -50.29 -18.22 2.89
C ASN A 624 -49.78 -18.26 1.46
N ALA A 625 -50.59 -18.75 0.51
CA ALA A 625 -50.25 -18.69 -0.91
C ALA A 625 -50.19 -17.24 -1.41
N GLU A 626 -51.11 -16.38 -0.96
CA GLU A 626 -51.08 -14.95 -1.28
C GLU A 626 -49.88 -14.22 -0.66
N THR A 627 -49.55 -14.49 0.61
CA THR A 627 -48.39 -13.87 1.27
C THR A 627 -47.08 -14.33 0.65
N THR A 628 -46.94 -15.62 0.33
CA THR A 628 -45.75 -16.13 -0.38
C THR A 628 -45.64 -15.54 -1.78
N ALA A 629 -46.75 -15.40 -2.52
CA ALA A 629 -46.75 -14.72 -3.82
C ALA A 629 -46.38 -13.24 -3.73
N LEU A 630 -46.86 -12.52 -2.71
CA LEU A 630 -46.46 -11.13 -2.44
C LEU A 630 -44.99 -11.02 -2.05
N GLN A 631 -44.50 -11.94 -1.22
CA GLN A 631 -43.10 -11.97 -0.80
C GLN A 631 -42.16 -12.32 -1.96
N GLN A 632 -42.58 -13.20 -2.88
CA GLN A 632 -41.87 -13.45 -4.13
C GLN A 632 -41.89 -12.24 -5.07
N LYS A 633 -42.96 -11.44 -5.09
CA LYS A 633 -43.00 -10.18 -5.85
C LYS A 633 -42.06 -9.14 -5.24
N ILE A 634 -42.06 -8.96 -3.92
CA ILE A 634 -41.20 -7.99 -3.21
C ILE A 634 -39.72 -8.38 -3.31
N ASN A 635 -39.40 -9.65 -3.08
CA ASN A 635 -38.03 -10.17 -3.16
C ASN A 635 -37.67 -10.62 -4.59
N GLY A 636 -38.53 -10.33 -5.56
CA GLY A 636 -38.35 -10.73 -6.94
C GLY A 636 -37.16 -10.01 -7.56
N PRO A 637 -36.49 -10.64 -8.53
CA PRO A 637 -35.31 -10.08 -9.20
C PRO A 637 -35.59 -8.72 -9.87
N GLY A 638 -36.85 -8.41 -10.21
CA GLY A 638 -37.24 -7.12 -10.78
C GLY A 638 -37.20 -5.95 -9.79
N ILE A 639 -37.51 -6.17 -8.50
CA ILE A 639 -37.48 -5.11 -7.47
C ILE A 639 -36.07 -4.97 -6.87
N SER A 640 -35.31 -6.06 -6.73
CA SER A 640 -33.92 -5.98 -6.27
C SER A 640 -32.98 -5.36 -7.31
N SER A 641 -33.27 -5.52 -8.61
CA SER A 641 -32.49 -4.91 -9.69
C SER A 641 -32.89 -3.46 -10.02
N LEU A 642 -34.06 -3.01 -9.56
CA LEU A 642 -34.59 -1.67 -9.87
C LEU A 642 -33.70 -0.53 -9.35
N PRO A 643 -33.21 -0.55 -8.10
CA PRO A 643 -32.27 0.46 -7.62
C PRO A 643 -30.97 0.49 -8.42
N ALA A 644 -30.46 -0.67 -8.83
CA ALA A 644 -29.26 -0.78 -9.65
C ALA A 644 -29.51 -0.29 -11.09
N LEU A 645 -30.70 -0.49 -11.65
CA LEU A 645 -31.11 0.06 -12.94
C LEU A 645 -31.25 1.58 -12.88
N ILE A 646 -31.91 2.11 -11.85
CA ILE A 646 -32.04 3.56 -11.61
C ILE A 646 -30.65 4.20 -11.50
N GLN A 647 -29.74 3.59 -10.73
CA GLN A 647 -28.38 4.07 -10.60
C GLN A 647 -27.62 4.05 -11.95
N LYS A 648 -27.82 3.01 -12.77
CA LYS A 648 -27.25 2.96 -14.13
C LYS A 648 -27.82 4.04 -15.04
N ASP A 649 -29.13 4.28 -15.00
CA ASP A 649 -29.78 5.32 -15.79
C ASP A 649 -29.31 6.72 -15.36
N GLU A 650 -29.13 6.96 -14.05
CA GLU A 650 -28.54 8.20 -13.53
C GLU A 650 -27.10 8.40 -14.00
N ILE A 651 -26.29 7.34 -14.00
CA ILE A 651 -24.91 7.38 -14.52
C ILE A 651 -24.91 7.73 -16.01
N ILE A 652 -25.74 7.05 -16.81
CA ILE A 652 -25.86 7.30 -18.25
C ILE A 652 -26.30 8.75 -18.52
N TYR A 653 -27.26 9.25 -17.73
CA TYR A 653 -27.71 10.64 -17.82
C TYR A 653 -26.59 11.64 -17.49
N HIS A 654 -25.83 11.39 -16.43
CA HIS A 654 -24.68 12.23 -16.06
C HIS A 654 -23.54 12.16 -17.08
N GLU A 655 -23.26 10.98 -17.65
CA GLU A 655 -22.30 10.81 -18.74
C GLU A 655 -22.72 11.59 -19.99
N TRP A 656 -24.02 11.56 -20.32
CA TRP A 656 -24.57 12.33 -21.43
C TRP A 656 -24.43 13.84 -21.21
N ILE A 657 -24.75 14.34 -20.01
CA ILE A 657 -24.54 15.76 -19.66
C ILE A 657 -23.06 16.12 -19.76
N LEU A 658 -22.17 15.27 -19.22
CA LEU A 658 -20.73 15.51 -19.22
C LEU A 658 -20.18 15.55 -20.64
N ALA A 659 -20.63 14.65 -21.52
CA ALA A 659 -20.28 14.67 -22.94
C ALA A 659 -20.78 15.95 -23.63
N ASN A 660 -21.97 16.43 -23.29
CA ASN A 660 -22.51 17.67 -23.85
C ASN A 660 -21.73 18.91 -23.37
N LEU A 661 -21.42 18.97 -22.07
CA LEU A 661 -20.58 20.03 -21.49
C LEU A 661 -19.16 20.02 -22.06
N LYS A 662 -18.59 18.84 -22.33
CA LYS A 662 -17.30 18.73 -23.03
C LYS A 662 -17.37 19.32 -24.43
N LYS A 663 -18.40 18.96 -25.22
CA LYS A 663 -18.60 19.54 -26.55
C LYS A 663 -18.81 21.06 -26.50
N GLU A 664 -19.55 21.55 -25.51
CA GLU A 664 -19.77 22.99 -25.32
C GLU A 664 -18.46 23.69 -24.92
N ASN A 665 -17.67 23.09 -24.04
CA ASN A 665 -16.38 23.63 -23.64
C ASN A 665 -15.36 23.60 -24.80
N GLU A 666 -15.35 22.54 -25.61
CA GLU A 666 -14.59 22.46 -26.87
C GLU A 666 -15.03 23.55 -27.86
N PHE A 667 -16.34 23.75 -28.01
CA PHE A 667 -16.88 24.81 -28.85
C PHE A 667 -16.48 26.20 -28.34
N MET A 668 -16.63 26.47 -27.04
CA MET A 668 -16.22 27.75 -26.43
C MET A 668 -14.72 27.97 -26.55
N SER A 669 -13.90 26.94 -26.32
CA SER A 669 -12.45 27.00 -26.52
C SER A 669 -12.09 27.32 -27.97
N ALA A 670 -12.75 26.66 -28.93
CA ALA A 670 -12.56 26.94 -30.35
C ALA A 670 -13.04 28.35 -30.74
N LEU A 671 -14.14 28.83 -30.15
CA LEU A 671 -14.69 30.15 -30.39
C LEU A 671 -13.79 31.25 -29.81
N TYR A 672 -13.28 31.07 -28.58
CA TYR A 672 -12.31 31.98 -27.99
C TYR A 672 -10.98 31.95 -28.72
N GLY A 673 -10.49 30.78 -29.15
CA GLY A 673 -9.33 30.67 -30.03
C GLY A 673 -9.52 31.47 -31.32
N LYS A 674 -10.66 31.30 -32.00
CA LYS A 674 -10.95 32.01 -33.25
C LYS A 674 -11.22 33.51 -33.06
N ARG A 675 -11.87 33.94 -31.97
CA ARG A 675 -12.28 35.34 -31.76
C ARG A 675 -11.29 36.17 -30.96
N LEU A 676 -10.46 35.58 -30.09
CA LEU A 676 -9.47 36.32 -29.30
C LEU A 676 -8.06 36.14 -29.89
N GLU A 677 -7.62 34.92 -30.21
CA GLU A 677 -6.26 34.76 -30.74
C GLU A 677 -6.11 35.34 -32.14
N LYS A 678 -7.13 35.25 -32.99
CA LYS A 678 -7.03 35.77 -34.36
C LYS A 678 -6.80 37.28 -34.40
N PRO A 679 -7.59 38.14 -33.71
CA PRO A 679 -7.28 39.57 -33.65
C PRO A 679 -6.05 39.88 -32.81
N ILE A 680 -5.67 39.07 -31.80
CA ILE A 680 -4.41 39.28 -31.08
C ILE A 680 -3.22 39.00 -32.01
N LYS A 681 -3.25 37.94 -32.80
CA LYS A 681 -2.23 37.59 -33.81
C LYS A 681 -2.21 38.60 -34.96
N GLU A 682 -3.36 39.06 -35.43
CA GLU A 682 -3.44 40.14 -36.43
C GLU A 682 -2.89 41.45 -35.86
N ARG A 683 -3.18 41.78 -34.59
CA ARG A 683 -2.67 43.00 -33.93
C ARG A 683 -1.18 42.90 -33.60
N SER A 684 -0.67 41.74 -33.21
CA SER A 684 0.77 41.51 -33.03
C SER A 684 1.50 41.56 -34.36
N ALA A 685 0.94 40.97 -35.43
CA ALA A 685 1.50 41.07 -36.78
C ALA A 685 1.49 42.51 -37.31
N VAL A 686 0.44 43.29 -37.02
CA VAL A 686 0.42 44.73 -37.35
C VAL A 686 1.45 45.50 -36.53
N LEU A 687 1.59 45.21 -35.23
CA LEU A 687 2.62 45.81 -34.37
C LEU A 687 4.04 45.52 -34.88
N GLU A 688 4.33 44.26 -35.24
CA GLU A 688 5.62 43.83 -35.81
C GLU A 688 5.87 44.41 -37.22
N ASN A 689 4.81 44.63 -38.02
CA ASN A 689 4.94 45.30 -39.31
C ASN A 689 5.04 46.83 -39.21
N THR A 690 4.73 47.42 -38.04
CA THR A 690 4.87 48.87 -37.80
C THR A 690 6.18 49.27 -37.12
N THR A 691 6.99 48.32 -36.67
CA THR A 691 8.31 48.60 -36.05
C THR A 691 9.42 48.87 -37.06
N THR A 692 9.19 48.68 -38.36
CA THR A 692 10.12 49.05 -39.45
C THR A 692 9.60 50.26 -40.25
N GLY A 693 9.64 51.43 -39.62
CA GLY A 693 9.80 52.74 -40.26
C GLY A 693 8.77 53.20 -41.30
N SER A 694 7.84 54.08 -40.90
CA SER A 694 7.61 55.37 -41.57
C SER A 694 6.65 56.25 -40.77
N LEU A 695 7.08 57.48 -40.50
CA LEU A 695 6.30 58.56 -39.92
C LEU A 695 5.32 59.12 -40.97
N SER A 696 4.06 58.69 -40.95
CA SER A 696 2.96 59.51 -41.47
C SER A 696 1.69 59.27 -40.66
N ARG A 697 1.04 60.37 -40.29
CA ARG A 697 -0.10 60.42 -39.36
C ARG A 697 -1.36 59.74 -39.92
N PRO A 698 -2.29 59.34 -39.03
CA PRO A 698 -3.34 58.38 -39.32
C PRO A 698 -4.60 59.06 -39.87
N SER A 699 -5.12 58.53 -40.97
CA SER A 699 -6.54 58.68 -41.31
C SER A 699 -6.99 57.44 -42.04
N ASN A 700 -7.75 56.58 -41.36
CA ASN A 700 -8.89 55.90 -41.94
C ASN A 700 -9.69 55.18 -40.85
N ARG A 701 -10.68 55.92 -40.36
CA ARG A 701 -12.06 55.50 -40.10
C ARG A 701 -12.29 53.99 -40.32
N ILE A 702 -12.17 53.19 -39.25
CA ILE A 702 -12.76 51.85 -39.21
C ILE A 702 -14.27 52.06 -39.04
N SER A 703 -14.97 51.97 -40.17
CA SER A 703 -16.41 51.77 -40.23
C SER A 703 -16.79 50.53 -39.43
N ARG A 704 -17.75 50.71 -38.52
CA ARG A 704 -18.44 49.64 -37.80
C ARG A 704 -18.96 48.62 -38.82
N ALA A 705 -18.34 47.45 -38.89
CA ALA A 705 -18.92 46.30 -39.56
C ALA A 705 -19.75 45.50 -38.54
N SER A 706 -20.91 45.11 -39.00
CA SER A 706 -22.04 44.49 -38.32
C SER A 706 -21.71 43.18 -37.60
N THR A 707 -22.23 43.06 -36.37
CA THR A 707 -22.48 41.80 -35.67
C THR A 707 -23.34 40.85 -36.53
N PRO A 708 -22.91 39.62 -36.82
CA PRO A 708 -23.83 38.59 -37.29
C PRO A 708 -24.45 37.85 -36.10
N LEU A 709 -25.73 37.52 -36.29
CA LEU A 709 -26.53 36.57 -35.51
C LEU A 709 -25.84 35.21 -35.35
#